data_AF-A0A367RHK5-F1
#
_entry.id   AF-A0A367RHK5-F1
#
_cell.length_a   1.000
_cell.length_b   1.000
_cell.length_c   1.000
_cell.angle_alpha   90.00
_cell.angle_beta   90.00
_cell.angle_gamma   90.00
#
_symmetry.space_group_name_H-M   'P 1'
#
loop_
_entity.id
_entity.type
_entity.pdbx_description
1 polymer ?
#
loop_
_entity_poly.entity_id
_entity_poly.type
_entity_poly.pdbx_seq_one_letter_code
_entity_poly.pdbx_strand_id
1 'polypeptide(L)'
;MATVELEKKVMTEEEVTKLWEAFKVFDTDGSGAISAKELGEVMRSLGQSPSDTELRDMIKEVDVDLSGSIDFEEFKTLMVSAQGDRKSRLKLAFSVFDEDGSGQITTNELHSVMSLFGLTDAELEEMIKEVDSDGDASIDFQEFMKLVPEESEITSGYKDSPISFTSSPANNAATVTSDITATTDAPILATTASPEQETHSDNPEVARLKELLAQHPQKQKERATSRLQMQIGLFRLIQGAAYRCFRESFSANHETHLRVRNLPYKITDFVQFVQKAIALYKGLDVVEKACYPLLDAVVESIEKEYARLEDRIKNWNTIEKTPEMLSEEKAMQEARRKSISVKEKFAAGVEFAITVKKKHFSFRDIAAGVLAINELNRLRQIELNAELTPPPPKSAGDPKDYLKQWNRVILADASEEIHGAMMPVAYWYEDFMPKLLAAFSVNTTADIQNNTVPNEATLAQWYEDTKAVGEFDRYGADVAENFFQCTPEQKLAVKQAWRLTHHYLNGVQKRRERQEFGRESGALSQYVAFIDVYLARSDIKDAQMRVSFPYYIGPAVWRFFHTTAEIVCTKPYEEQKTLVTVFQDFFKLFATMYPCPYCRHHLNMYVVQNKEVDMYPVEYLLLGRDPKLNNFEVSMEAKLSTVIDGSALRLFFWKLHNTVSSSIARSEEWYHKDEKAFYTTRYWPSLDSELARGKALKHLSISVERLYRLYGILKPASRLAGVRATLQKLLEKGDETGISEACTLAEDYIKELESSAIAGQFLQETYHFDPEIVDQTPHFTPEEEEFARSGVFVEVI
;
A
#
# COMPACT_ATOMS: atom_id res chain seq x y z
N MET A 1 30.72 10.95 43.16
CA MET A 1 31.65 11.03 42.01
C MET A 1 32.43 9.74 41.99
N ALA A 2 32.07 8.82 41.10
CA ALA A 2 32.85 7.63 40.77
C ALA A 2 32.82 7.51 39.25
N THR A 3 34.02 7.53 38.66
CA THR A 3 34.31 7.46 37.23
C THR A 3 34.22 6.02 36.75
N VAL A 4 33.55 5.80 35.62
CA VAL A 4 33.50 4.52 34.90
C VAL A 4 34.77 4.39 34.06
N GLU A 5 35.60 3.38 34.35
CA GLU A 5 36.69 2.95 33.46
C GLU A 5 36.12 1.92 32.46
N LEU A 6 36.23 2.22 31.16
CA LEU A 6 35.96 1.30 30.06
C LEU A 6 37.20 0.40 29.84
N GLU A 7 37.05 -0.92 29.98
CA GLU A 7 38.11 -1.88 29.65
C GLU A 7 38.41 -1.87 28.14
N LYS A 8 39.62 -1.46 27.76
CA LYS A 8 40.15 -1.55 26.39
C LYS A 8 40.50 -3.00 26.05
N LYS A 9 39.89 -3.55 25.00
CA LYS A 9 40.27 -4.83 24.37
C LYS A 9 41.74 -4.76 23.91
N VAL A 10 42.61 -5.60 24.47
CA VAL A 10 44.03 -5.68 24.07
C VAL A 10 44.15 -6.50 22.78
N MET A 11 44.62 -5.88 21.70
CA MET A 11 44.91 -6.53 20.41
C MET A 11 46.30 -7.17 20.42
N THR A 12 46.51 -8.26 19.68
CA THR A 12 47.83 -8.90 19.61
C THR A 12 48.82 -8.09 18.77
N GLU A 13 50.13 -8.19 19.05
CA GLU A 13 51.17 -7.42 18.33
C GLU A 13 51.18 -7.70 16.81
N GLU A 14 50.84 -8.92 16.38
CA GLU A 14 50.73 -9.27 14.96
C GLU A 14 49.53 -8.58 14.27
N GLU A 15 48.39 -8.44 14.96
CA GLU A 15 47.20 -7.76 14.43
C GLU A 15 47.43 -6.25 14.31
N VAL A 16 48.09 -5.65 15.31
CA VAL A 16 48.48 -4.23 15.28
C VAL A 16 49.46 -3.97 14.12
N THR A 17 50.39 -4.89 13.87
CA THR A 17 51.35 -4.77 12.77
C THR A 17 50.66 -4.81 11.40
N LYS A 18 49.70 -5.73 11.20
CA LYS A 18 48.92 -5.81 9.95
C LYS A 18 48.03 -4.59 9.74
N LEU A 19 47.41 -4.07 10.79
CA LEU A 19 46.60 -2.86 10.72
C LEU A 19 47.45 -1.63 10.42
N TRP A 20 48.68 -1.58 10.93
CA TRP A 20 49.64 -0.52 10.60
C TRP A 20 50.08 -0.57 9.14
N GLU A 21 50.28 -1.76 8.58
CA GLU A 21 50.56 -1.92 7.14
C GLU A 21 49.37 -1.50 6.28
N ALA A 22 48.14 -1.84 6.69
CA ALA A 22 46.93 -1.40 6.01
C ALA A 22 46.75 0.12 6.10
N PHE A 23 46.95 0.72 7.27
CA PHE A 23 46.87 2.18 7.48
C PHE A 23 47.75 2.96 6.50
N LYS A 24 48.98 2.48 6.26
CA LYS A 24 49.92 3.09 5.29
C LYS A 24 49.47 2.99 3.83
N VAL A 25 48.55 2.08 3.50
CA VAL A 25 47.97 2.01 2.15
C VAL A 25 46.90 3.10 1.97
N PHE A 26 46.23 3.49 3.07
CA PHE A 26 45.24 4.56 3.06
C PHE A 26 45.86 5.94 3.24
N ASP A 27 46.89 6.10 4.08
CA ASP A 27 47.65 7.34 4.27
C ASP A 27 48.69 7.52 3.14
N THR A 28 48.20 7.95 1.97
CA THR A 28 49.00 8.02 0.75
C THR A 28 50.01 9.16 0.74
N ASP A 29 49.72 10.23 1.48
CA ASP A 29 50.63 11.38 1.62
C ASP A 29 51.58 11.25 2.83
N GLY A 30 51.39 10.24 3.67
CA GLY A 30 52.24 9.93 4.82
C GLY A 30 52.09 10.93 5.95
N SER A 31 50.95 11.61 6.03
CA SER A 31 50.64 12.62 7.04
C SER A 31 50.41 12.03 8.43
N GLY A 32 50.20 10.71 8.53
CA GLY A 32 49.91 10.01 9.77
C GLY A 32 48.42 10.03 10.15
N ALA A 33 47.54 10.49 9.26
CA ALA A 33 46.09 10.49 9.41
C ALA A 33 45.42 10.33 8.03
N ILE A 34 44.30 9.63 7.95
CA ILE A 34 43.60 9.38 6.68
C ILE A 34 42.54 10.46 6.48
N SER A 35 42.69 11.26 5.43
CA SER A 35 41.71 12.28 5.06
C SER A 35 40.50 11.68 4.31
N ALA A 36 39.38 12.42 4.27
CA ALA A 36 38.20 12.04 3.48
C ALA A 36 38.51 11.78 2.00
N LYS A 37 39.49 12.51 1.47
CA LYS A 37 39.93 12.37 0.10
C LYS A 37 40.66 11.05 -0.12
N GLU A 38 41.57 10.70 0.78
CA GLU A 38 42.36 9.46 0.70
C GLU A 38 41.50 8.21 0.95
N LEU A 39 40.58 8.29 1.92
CA LEU A 39 39.57 7.25 2.14
C LEU A 39 38.74 7.02 0.86
N GLY A 40 38.29 8.11 0.22
CA GLY A 40 37.54 8.05 -1.04
C GLY A 40 38.36 7.52 -2.23
N GLU A 41 39.64 7.85 -2.33
CA GLU A 41 40.54 7.35 -3.37
C GLU A 41 40.77 5.84 -3.25
N VAL A 42 40.99 5.34 -2.03
CA VAL A 42 41.15 3.90 -1.79
C VAL A 42 39.83 3.14 -2.01
N MET A 43 38.70 3.65 -1.53
CA MET A 43 37.39 3.01 -1.75
C MET A 43 37.03 2.95 -3.25
N ARG A 44 37.38 3.98 -4.03
CA ARG A 44 37.27 3.99 -5.50
C ARG A 44 38.20 2.99 -6.17
N SER A 45 39.42 2.83 -5.67
CA SER A 45 40.35 1.80 -6.18
C SER A 45 39.88 0.37 -5.89
N LEU A 46 39.04 0.18 -4.87
CA LEU A 46 38.39 -1.10 -4.51
C LEU A 46 37.03 -1.31 -5.20
N GLY A 47 36.63 -0.41 -6.11
CA GLY A 47 35.41 -0.52 -6.91
C GLY A 47 34.15 0.08 -6.28
N GLN A 48 34.27 0.84 -5.19
CA GLN A 48 33.16 1.55 -4.54
C GLN A 48 33.19 3.05 -4.87
N SER A 49 32.03 3.68 -5.04
CA SER A 49 31.96 5.13 -5.31
C SER A 49 31.11 5.87 -4.27
N PRO A 50 31.58 5.96 -3.01
CA PRO A 50 30.88 6.68 -1.97
C PRO A 50 30.85 8.19 -2.28
N SER A 51 29.74 8.84 -1.91
CA SER A 51 29.58 10.28 -1.98
C SER A 51 30.41 10.99 -0.91
N ASP A 52 30.74 12.27 -1.15
CA ASP A 52 31.50 13.07 -0.17
C ASP A 52 30.75 13.23 1.17
N THR A 53 29.42 13.12 1.18
CA THR A 53 28.59 13.09 2.39
C THR A 53 28.78 11.80 3.16
N GLU A 54 28.75 10.65 2.48
CA GLU A 54 28.97 9.34 3.10
C GLU A 54 30.40 9.22 3.66
N LEU A 55 31.41 9.71 2.93
CA LEU A 55 32.80 9.72 3.41
C LEU A 55 32.97 10.56 4.69
N ARG A 56 32.27 11.71 4.77
CA ARG A 56 32.30 12.57 5.96
C ARG A 56 31.56 11.94 7.13
N ASP A 57 30.43 11.29 6.88
CA ASP A 57 29.68 10.59 7.92
C ASP A 57 30.48 9.41 8.47
N MET A 58 31.15 8.63 7.61
CA MET A 58 32.05 7.55 8.00
C MET A 58 33.24 8.02 8.86
N ILE A 59 33.82 9.17 8.54
CA ILE A 59 34.90 9.76 9.35
C ILE A 59 34.34 10.22 10.70
N LYS A 60 33.22 10.94 10.69
CA LYS A 60 32.60 11.49 11.90
C LYS A 60 32.17 10.42 12.91
N GLU A 61 31.89 9.19 12.46
CA GLU A 61 31.54 8.08 13.35
C GLU A 61 32.71 7.58 14.22
N VAL A 62 33.96 7.80 13.79
CA VAL A 62 35.15 7.28 14.48
C VAL A 62 36.14 8.35 14.90
N ASP A 63 35.99 9.57 14.39
CA ASP A 63 36.78 10.75 14.69
C ASP A 63 36.40 11.31 16.07
N VAL A 64 37.07 10.79 17.11
CA VAL A 64 36.80 11.10 18.52
C VAL A 64 37.34 12.48 18.87
N ASP A 65 38.44 12.89 18.23
CA ASP A 65 39.08 14.18 18.48
C ASP A 65 38.54 15.33 17.59
N LEU A 66 37.63 15.02 16.67
CA LEU A 66 36.99 15.93 15.71
C LEU A 66 38.00 16.63 14.79
N SER A 67 39.10 15.95 14.47
CA SER A 67 40.15 16.46 13.59
C SER A 67 39.72 16.54 12.12
N GLY A 68 38.65 15.84 11.73
CA GLY A 68 38.19 15.71 10.35
C GLY A 68 39.01 14.72 9.52
N SER A 69 39.83 13.91 10.18
CA SER A 69 40.69 12.87 9.60
C SER A 69 40.75 11.68 10.57
N ILE A 70 41.13 10.49 10.09
CA ILE A 70 41.18 9.28 10.92
C ILE A 70 42.63 8.99 11.30
N ASP A 71 42.99 9.11 12.57
CA ASP A 71 44.32 8.72 13.05
C ASP A 71 44.48 7.18 13.16
N PHE A 72 45.65 6.69 13.54
CA PHE A 72 45.86 5.23 13.61
C PHE A 72 45.04 4.54 14.71
N GLU A 73 44.75 5.20 15.84
CA GLU A 73 43.91 4.64 16.91
C GLU A 73 42.44 4.60 16.50
N GLU A 74 41.98 5.63 15.81
CA GLU A 74 40.64 5.72 15.22
C GLU A 74 40.49 4.75 14.05
N PHE A 75 41.54 4.56 13.25
CA PHE A 75 41.58 3.58 12.15
C PHE A 75 41.47 2.14 12.67
N LYS A 76 42.06 1.83 13.82
CA LYS A 76 41.85 0.52 14.48
C LYS A 76 40.38 0.33 14.86
N THR A 77 39.75 1.37 15.39
CA THR A 77 38.32 1.35 15.74
C THR A 77 37.44 1.22 14.50
N LEU A 78 37.77 1.94 13.43
CA LEU A 78 37.10 1.89 12.14
C LEU A 78 37.28 0.53 11.46
N MET A 79 38.46 -0.08 11.49
CA MET A 79 38.68 -1.42 10.92
C MET A 79 38.00 -2.52 11.74
N VAL A 80 37.88 -2.37 13.06
CA VAL A 80 37.07 -3.27 13.91
C VAL A 80 35.56 -3.09 13.67
N SER A 81 35.12 -1.90 13.29
CA SER A 81 33.74 -1.58 12.89
C SER A 81 33.40 -2.02 11.45
N ALA A 82 34.33 -1.79 10.52
CA ALA A 82 34.23 -2.11 9.09
C ALA A 82 34.47 -3.59 8.79
N GLN A 83 35.24 -4.30 9.62
CA GLN A 83 35.11 -5.74 9.76
C GLN A 83 33.81 -6.03 10.51
N GLY A 84 32.69 -5.95 9.78
CA GLY A 84 31.37 -6.38 10.22
C GLY A 84 31.31 -7.89 10.43
N ASP A 85 32.18 -8.43 11.29
CA ASP A 85 32.10 -9.79 11.75
C ASP A 85 30.72 -9.98 12.39
N ARG A 86 30.04 -11.06 12.01
CA ARG A 86 28.72 -11.46 12.55
C ARG A 86 28.70 -11.29 14.07
N LYS A 87 29.82 -11.59 14.73
CA LYS A 87 30.01 -11.43 16.17
C LYS A 87 29.79 -10.00 16.67
N SER A 88 30.27 -8.96 15.98
CA SER A 88 30.10 -7.56 16.38
C SER A 88 28.66 -7.08 16.22
N ARG A 89 27.99 -7.48 15.13
CA ARG A 89 26.55 -7.24 14.93
C ARG A 89 25.71 -7.91 16.02
N LEU A 90 26.01 -9.17 16.32
CA LEU A 90 25.31 -9.93 17.35
C LEU A 90 25.56 -9.41 18.77
N LYS A 91 26.75 -8.87 19.06
CA LYS A 91 27.00 -8.19 20.35
C LYS A 91 26.12 -6.96 20.52
N LEU A 92 25.94 -6.19 19.45
CA LEU A 92 25.08 -5.03 19.47
C LEU A 92 23.64 -5.43 19.75
N ALA A 93 23.13 -6.46 19.08
CA ALA A 93 21.81 -7.02 19.36
C ALA A 93 21.70 -7.58 20.79
N PHE A 94 22.68 -8.36 21.24
CA PHE A 94 22.69 -8.98 22.56
C PHE A 94 22.52 -7.93 23.67
N SER A 95 23.30 -6.85 23.60
CA SER A 95 23.24 -5.71 24.53
C SER A 95 21.97 -4.85 24.43
N VAL A 96 21.04 -5.23 23.58
CA VAL A 96 19.70 -4.64 23.49
C VAL A 96 18.66 -5.52 24.18
N PHE A 97 18.83 -6.84 24.08
CA PHE A 97 18.02 -7.80 24.83
C PHE A 97 18.42 -7.82 26.31
N ASP A 98 19.71 -7.75 26.62
CA ASP A 98 20.28 -7.65 27.97
C ASP A 98 20.05 -6.23 28.54
N GLU A 99 18.85 -5.97 29.05
CA GLU A 99 18.43 -4.65 29.53
C GLU A 99 19.15 -4.26 30.82
N ASP A 100 19.43 -5.23 31.69
CA ASP A 100 20.09 -5.01 32.98
C ASP A 100 21.62 -5.05 32.91
N GLY A 101 22.18 -5.47 31.77
CA GLY A 101 23.63 -5.54 31.52
C GLY A 101 24.31 -6.65 32.30
N SER A 102 23.56 -7.69 32.70
CA SER A 102 24.06 -8.84 33.45
C SER A 102 24.98 -9.74 32.62
N GLY A 103 24.96 -9.61 31.30
CA GLY A 103 25.70 -10.47 30.38
C GLY A 103 24.99 -11.79 30.07
N GLN A 104 23.75 -11.95 30.53
CA GLN A 104 22.85 -13.06 30.24
C GLN A 104 21.48 -12.50 29.86
N ILE A 105 20.80 -13.10 28.88
CA ILE A 105 19.44 -12.71 28.50
C ILE A 105 18.47 -13.65 29.19
N THR A 106 17.64 -13.13 30.09
CA THR A 106 16.59 -13.92 30.74
C THR A 106 15.40 -14.17 29.80
N THR A 107 14.57 -15.16 30.14
CA THR A 107 13.29 -15.44 29.45
C THR A 107 12.41 -14.20 29.32
N ASN A 108 12.34 -13.37 30.36
CA ASN A 108 11.51 -12.16 30.38
C ASN A 108 12.07 -11.07 29.45
N GLU A 109 13.39 -10.90 29.42
CA GLU A 109 14.09 -9.96 28.53
C GLU A 109 14.00 -10.38 27.07
N LEU A 110 14.09 -11.68 26.79
CA LEU A 110 13.88 -12.18 25.45
C LEU A 110 12.42 -11.99 25.01
N HIS A 111 11.46 -12.26 25.90
CA HIS A 111 10.04 -12.10 25.63
C HIS A 111 9.65 -10.64 25.32
N SER A 112 10.25 -9.66 26.01
CA SER A 112 9.91 -8.23 25.84
C SER A 112 10.06 -7.75 24.39
N VAL A 113 11.07 -8.28 23.69
CA VAL A 113 11.35 -7.96 22.28
C VAL A 113 10.69 -8.97 21.34
N MET A 114 10.71 -10.26 21.66
CA MET A 114 10.28 -11.33 20.74
C MET A 114 8.78 -11.50 20.62
N SER A 115 8.01 -11.13 21.65
CA SER A 115 6.55 -11.07 21.56
C SER A 115 6.07 -10.11 20.47
N LEU A 116 6.84 -9.05 20.16
CA LEU A 116 6.56 -8.10 19.07
C LEU A 116 6.62 -8.73 17.67
N PHE A 117 7.33 -9.86 17.54
CA PHE A 117 7.50 -10.62 16.28
C PHE A 117 6.59 -11.86 16.21
N GLY A 118 5.64 -12.00 17.16
CA GLY A 118 4.64 -13.07 17.16
C GLY A 118 5.21 -14.44 17.52
N LEU A 119 6.26 -14.47 18.35
CA LEU A 119 6.71 -15.66 19.06
C LEU A 119 5.86 -15.84 20.31
N THR A 120 5.27 -17.03 20.47
CA THR A 120 4.52 -17.41 21.67
C THR A 120 5.47 -17.84 22.80
N ASP A 121 5.00 -17.78 24.05
CA ASP A 121 5.76 -18.26 25.22
C ASP A 121 6.25 -19.71 25.02
N ALA A 122 5.40 -20.56 24.45
CA ALA A 122 5.73 -21.97 24.18
C ALA A 122 6.83 -22.12 23.11
N GLU A 123 6.76 -21.33 22.02
CA GLU A 123 7.82 -21.32 21.00
C GLU A 123 9.14 -20.79 21.59
N LEU A 124 9.07 -19.76 22.45
CA LEU A 124 10.24 -19.15 23.09
C LEU A 124 10.91 -20.10 24.08
N GLU A 125 10.12 -20.79 24.91
CA GLU A 125 10.61 -21.82 25.83
C GLU A 125 11.28 -22.98 25.08
N GLU A 126 10.72 -23.40 23.94
CA GLU A 126 11.34 -24.41 23.08
C GLU A 126 12.68 -23.93 22.51
N MET A 127 12.77 -22.68 22.04
CA MET A 127 14.04 -22.08 21.59
C MET A 127 15.10 -22.05 22.67
N ILE A 128 14.73 -21.57 23.86
CA ILE A 128 15.66 -21.45 24.99
C ILE A 128 16.19 -22.83 25.33
N LYS A 129 15.31 -23.82 25.43
CA LYS A 129 15.68 -25.21 25.72
C LYS A 129 16.58 -25.85 24.64
N GLU A 130 16.53 -25.40 23.40
CA GLU A 130 17.40 -25.92 22.32
C GLU A 130 18.86 -25.44 22.45
N VAL A 131 19.11 -24.27 23.04
CA VAL A 131 20.45 -23.67 23.11
C VAL A 131 21.04 -23.54 24.51
N ASP A 132 20.19 -23.48 25.54
CA ASP A 132 20.54 -23.45 26.96
C ASP A 132 21.28 -24.76 27.30
N SER A 133 22.60 -24.68 27.19
CA SER A 133 23.51 -25.82 27.24
C SER A 133 23.91 -26.14 28.68
N ASP A 134 23.83 -25.15 29.58
CA ASP A 134 24.19 -25.27 30.98
C ASP A 134 22.98 -25.39 31.93
N GLY A 135 21.77 -25.18 31.42
CA GLY A 135 20.50 -25.40 32.11
C GLY A 135 20.16 -24.31 33.12
N ASP A 136 20.75 -23.11 32.97
CA ASP A 136 20.56 -21.99 33.90
C ASP A 136 19.29 -21.16 33.60
N ALA A 137 18.54 -21.53 32.57
CA ALA A 137 17.32 -20.87 32.10
C ALA A 137 17.52 -19.40 31.68
N SER A 138 18.75 -19.04 31.33
CA SER A 138 19.14 -17.80 30.68
C SER A 138 19.90 -18.10 29.38
N ILE A 139 20.19 -17.07 28.58
CA ILE A 139 20.95 -17.21 27.34
C ILE A 139 22.20 -16.35 27.43
N ASP A 140 23.37 -16.98 27.47
CA ASP A 140 24.64 -16.27 27.37
C ASP A 140 24.95 -15.82 25.93
N PHE A 141 26.02 -15.03 25.75
CA PHE A 141 26.39 -14.54 24.41
C PHE A 141 26.76 -15.67 23.42
N GLN A 142 27.33 -16.79 23.88
CA GLN A 142 27.65 -17.94 23.02
C GLN A 142 26.39 -18.70 22.60
N GLU A 143 25.42 -18.83 23.48
CA GLU A 143 24.11 -19.45 23.22
C GLU A 143 23.26 -18.57 22.30
N PHE A 144 23.28 -17.26 22.50
CA PHE A 144 22.64 -16.29 21.61
C PHE A 144 23.19 -16.36 20.17
N MET A 145 24.50 -16.59 20.01
CA MET A 145 25.10 -16.77 18.68
C MET A 145 24.61 -18.06 17.97
N LYS A 146 24.23 -19.10 18.71
CA LYS A 146 23.66 -20.34 18.16
C LYS A 146 22.19 -20.17 17.77
N LEU A 147 21.47 -19.26 18.43
CA LEU A 147 20.07 -18.95 18.11
C LEU A 147 19.89 -18.18 16.80
N VAL A 148 20.84 -17.30 16.46
CA VAL A 148 20.76 -16.54 15.21
C VAL A 148 21.27 -17.38 14.04
N PRO A 149 20.44 -17.67 13.02
CA PRO A 149 20.83 -18.40 11.82
C PRO A 149 22.11 -17.86 11.17
N GLU A 150 22.91 -18.73 10.57
CA GLU A 150 23.99 -18.25 9.68
C GLU A 150 23.39 -17.68 8.39
N GLU A 151 24.07 -16.71 7.76
CA GLU A 151 23.59 -16.08 6.51
C GLU A 151 23.34 -17.10 5.38
N SER A 152 23.99 -18.27 5.43
CA SER A 152 23.79 -19.38 4.49
C SER A 152 22.55 -20.25 4.76
N GLU A 153 21.95 -20.15 5.95
CA GLU A 153 20.78 -20.94 6.38
C GLU A 153 19.45 -20.21 6.13
N ILE A 154 19.51 -18.91 5.85
CA ILE A 154 18.34 -18.06 5.58
C ILE A 154 17.93 -18.22 4.10
N THR A 155 16.82 -18.94 3.86
CA THR A 155 16.29 -19.17 2.49
C THR A 155 15.18 -18.19 2.09
N SER A 156 14.63 -17.42 3.03
CA SER A 156 13.75 -16.29 2.75
C SER A 156 14.60 -15.06 2.42
N GLY A 157 14.19 -14.23 1.44
CA GLY A 157 14.99 -13.15 0.82
C GLY A 157 15.40 -11.96 1.72
N TYR A 158 15.97 -12.22 2.90
CA TYR A 158 16.56 -11.27 3.85
C TYR A 158 17.93 -10.75 3.37
N LYS A 159 18.05 -10.40 2.09
CA LYS A 159 19.32 -9.91 1.53
C LYS A 159 19.50 -8.39 1.53
N ASP A 160 18.47 -7.62 1.88
CA ASP A 160 18.55 -6.16 1.85
C ASP A 160 18.26 -5.54 3.22
N SER A 161 19.31 -5.42 4.05
CA SER A 161 19.47 -4.18 4.80
C SER A 161 19.75 -3.05 3.80
N PRO A 162 19.47 -1.76 4.09
CA PRO A 162 19.78 -0.63 3.21
C PRO A 162 21.26 -0.44 2.84
N ILE A 163 22.14 -1.36 3.24
CA ILE A 163 23.56 -1.36 2.95
C ILE A 163 23.93 -2.80 2.55
N SER A 164 23.92 -3.09 1.24
CA SER A 164 24.46 -4.36 0.72
C SER A 164 25.91 -4.15 0.29
N PHE A 165 26.83 -4.75 1.04
CA PHE A 165 28.20 -5.02 0.61
C PHE A 165 28.24 -6.43 0.01
N THR A 166 28.08 -6.58 -1.31
CA THR A 166 28.52 -7.82 -1.98
C THR A 166 29.19 -7.53 -3.32
N SER A 167 30.31 -8.21 -3.54
CA SER A 167 31.27 -8.10 -4.63
C SER A 167 31.07 -9.20 -5.70
N SER A 168 30.75 -8.84 -6.94
CA SER A 168 31.38 -9.37 -8.19
C SER A 168 30.58 -9.05 -9.46
N PRO A 169 31.24 -8.98 -10.64
CA PRO A 169 30.78 -8.20 -11.78
C PRO A 169 30.16 -9.05 -12.91
N ALA A 170 29.21 -8.46 -13.63
CA ALA A 170 28.91 -8.86 -15.00
C ALA A 170 28.45 -7.65 -15.83
N ASN A 171 29.39 -7.17 -16.65
CA ASN A 171 29.25 -6.55 -17.97
C ASN A 171 27.91 -5.88 -18.33
N ASN A 172 27.93 -4.55 -18.49
CA ASN A 172 27.71 -3.92 -19.78
C ASN A 172 28.15 -2.44 -19.72
N ALA A 173 29.34 -2.17 -20.25
CA ALA A 173 29.79 -0.84 -20.59
C ALA A 173 29.25 -0.45 -21.97
N ALA A 174 28.49 0.64 -22.06
CA ALA A 174 28.46 1.52 -23.23
C ALA A 174 27.80 2.86 -22.87
N THR A 175 28.66 3.88 -22.70
CA THR A 175 28.55 5.23 -23.30
C THR A 175 27.21 5.97 -23.12
N VAL A 176 27.17 7.10 -22.39
CA VAL A 176 27.47 8.45 -22.94
C VAL A 176 27.83 9.41 -21.79
N THR A 177 28.92 10.12 -22.01
CA THR A 177 29.56 11.19 -21.23
C THR A 177 28.87 12.55 -21.36
N SER A 178 29.27 13.48 -20.47
CA SER A 178 29.17 14.97 -20.52
C SER A 178 27.79 15.57 -20.19
N ASP A 179 27.60 16.60 -19.36
CA ASP A 179 28.44 17.54 -18.60
C ASP A 179 27.47 18.24 -17.64
N ILE A 180 27.68 18.29 -16.32
CA ILE A 180 27.15 19.38 -15.47
C ILE A 180 28.14 19.70 -14.35
N THR A 181 28.72 20.89 -14.46
CA THR A 181 29.53 21.60 -13.47
C THR A 181 28.73 21.93 -12.21
N ALA A 182 29.32 21.63 -11.05
CA ALA A 182 28.86 22.06 -9.75
C ALA A 182 28.98 23.58 -9.56
N THR A 183 27.94 24.19 -9.00
CA THR A 183 28.10 25.37 -8.13
C THR A 183 27.18 25.25 -6.94
N THR A 184 27.83 25.24 -5.79
CA THR A 184 27.39 25.29 -4.41
C THR A 184 26.68 26.60 -4.08
N ASP A 185 25.77 26.52 -3.09
CA ASP A 185 25.46 27.52 -2.06
C ASP A 185 23.95 27.77 -1.90
N ALA A 186 23.37 27.06 -0.94
CA ALA A 186 22.11 27.43 -0.31
C ALA A 186 22.41 28.16 1.01
N PRO A 187 21.80 29.33 1.25
CA PRO A 187 21.47 29.74 2.60
C PRO A 187 19.96 29.70 2.83
N ILE A 188 19.66 29.10 3.98
CA ILE A 188 18.42 29.17 4.75
C ILE A 188 17.91 30.61 4.80
N LEU A 189 16.61 30.85 4.52
CA LEU A 189 15.97 32.09 5.00
C LEU A 189 14.53 31.87 5.47
N ALA A 190 14.32 32.29 6.71
CA ALA A 190 13.06 32.45 7.38
C ALA A 190 12.15 33.47 6.67
N THR A 191 10.86 33.17 6.71
CA THR A 191 9.75 33.98 6.23
C THR A 191 9.63 35.30 7.01
N THR A 192 9.84 36.42 6.33
CA THR A 192 9.20 37.69 6.68
C THR A 192 8.43 38.20 5.48
N ALA A 193 7.13 38.43 5.69
CA ALA A 193 6.21 38.90 4.67
C ALA A 193 6.42 40.40 4.40
N SER A 194 6.49 40.77 3.13
CA SER A 194 6.12 42.10 2.65
C SER A 194 5.57 42.02 1.22
N PRO A 195 4.61 42.89 0.85
CA PRO A 195 3.85 42.78 -0.38
C PRO A 195 4.63 43.39 -1.55
N GLU A 196 5.22 42.55 -2.39
CA GLU A 196 5.89 43.01 -3.61
C GLU A 196 5.09 42.67 -4.87
N GLN A 197 5.01 43.69 -5.73
CA GLN A 197 4.38 43.70 -7.03
C GLN A 197 5.08 42.68 -7.94
N GLU A 198 4.40 41.58 -8.29
CA GLU A 198 4.91 40.61 -9.28
C GLU A 198 4.88 41.24 -10.68
N THR A 199 6.04 41.62 -11.20
CA THR A 199 6.28 41.77 -12.63
C THR A 199 6.23 40.39 -13.28
N HIS A 200 5.25 40.19 -14.16
CA HIS A 200 5.10 39.00 -14.99
C HIS A 200 6.37 38.70 -15.80
N SER A 201 7.15 37.68 -15.42
CA SER A 201 7.95 36.91 -16.36
C SER A 201 7.19 35.64 -16.72
N ASP A 202 6.90 35.45 -18.01
CA ASP A 202 6.22 34.26 -18.53
C ASP A 202 7.02 32.99 -18.16
N ASN A 203 6.48 32.20 -17.24
CA ASN A 203 6.98 30.85 -16.98
C ASN A 203 6.79 30.04 -18.28
N PRO A 204 7.86 29.53 -18.92
CA PRO A 204 7.78 28.82 -20.20
C PRO A 204 6.87 27.59 -20.14
N GLU A 205 6.75 26.94 -18.98
CA GLU A 205 5.81 25.84 -18.78
C GLU A 205 4.36 26.34 -18.75
N VAL A 206 4.09 27.51 -18.15
CA VAL A 206 2.76 28.14 -18.19
C VAL A 206 2.39 28.56 -19.62
N ALA A 207 3.36 28.98 -20.43
CA ALA A 207 3.16 29.28 -21.85
C ALA A 207 2.82 28.00 -22.65
N ARG A 208 3.59 26.92 -22.46
CA ARG A 208 3.33 25.60 -23.05
C ARG A 208 1.94 25.06 -22.68
N LEU A 209 1.56 25.16 -21.40
CA LEU A 209 0.24 24.70 -20.92
C LEU A 209 -0.91 25.51 -21.51
N LYS A 210 -0.74 26.83 -21.66
CA LYS A 210 -1.73 27.69 -22.35
C LYS A 210 -1.86 27.31 -23.83
N GLU A 211 -0.75 26.98 -24.48
CA GLU A 211 -0.74 26.52 -25.88
C GLU A 211 -1.46 25.17 -26.04
N LEU A 212 -1.14 24.18 -25.19
CA LEU A 212 -1.84 22.89 -25.17
C LEU A 212 -3.35 23.04 -24.94
N LEU A 213 -3.75 23.93 -24.02
CA LEU A 213 -5.17 24.17 -23.73
C LEU A 213 -5.89 24.94 -24.86
N ALA A 214 -5.17 25.79 -25.60
CA ALA A 214 -5.69 26.44 -26.80
C ALA A 214 -5.86 25.45 -27.96
N GLN A 215 -4.97 24.45 -28.06
CA GLN A 215 -5.06 23.37 -29.04
C GLN A 215 -6.16 22.35 -28.67
N HIS A 216 -6.43 22.14 -27.37
CA HIS A 216 -7.43 21.21 -26.85
C HIS A 216 -8.46 21.92 -25.94
N PRO A 217 -9.34 22.77 -26.49
CA PRO A 217 -10.31 23.50 -25.69
C PRO A 217 -11.29 22.54 -24.99
N GLN A 218 -11.21 22.48 -23.67
CA GLN A 218 -12.11 21.66 -22.88
C GLN A 218 -13.47 22.35 -22.78
N LYS A 219 -14.49 21.79 -23.42
CA LYS A 219 -15.87 22.21 -23.17
C LYS A 219 -16.17 21.94 -21.71
N GLN A 220 -16.69 22.95 -21.02
CA GLN A 220 -17.16 22.85 -19.64
C GLN A 220 -18.45 22.00 -19.60
N LYS A 221 -18.35 20.70 -19.93
CA LYS A 221 -19.39 19.74 -19.61
C LYS A 221 -19.31 19.47 -18.11
N GLU A 222 -20.45 19.45 -17.46
CA GLU A 222 -20.55 19.11 -16.03
C GLU A 222 -19.91 17.74 -15.80
N ARG A 223 -19.05 17.63 -14.79
CA ARG A 223 -18.39 16.37 -14.44
C ARG A 223 -19.41 15.49 -13.74
N ALA A 224 -19.80 14.40 -14.38
CA ALA A 224 -20.79 13.48 -13.86
C ALA A 224 -20.20 12.07 -13.73
N THR A 225 -20.90 11.23 -12.99
CA THR A 225 -20.64 9.80 -12.92
C THR A 225 -21.74 9.05 -13.68
N SER A 226 -21.33 8.24 -14.65
CA SER A 226 -22.23 7.42 -15.47
C SER A 226 -22.62 6.10 -14.77
N ARG A 227 -23.56 5.37 -15.36
CA ARG A 227 -23.89 3.98 -14.95
C ARG A 227 -22.69 3.05 -15.04
N LEU A 228 -21.90 3.12 -16.12
CA LEU A 228 -20.73 2.25 -16.29
C LEU A 228 -19.64 2.56 -15.25
N GLN A 229 -19.42 3.82 -14.91
CA GLN A 229 -18.46 4.20 -13.87
C GLN A 229 -18.88 3.70 -12.49
N MET A 230 -20.18 3.72 -12.18
CA MET A 230 -20.73 3.10 -10.96
C MET A 230 -20.49 1.58 -10.96
N GLN A 231 -20.76 0.89 -12.09
CA GLN A 231 -20.50 -0.55 -12.23
C GLN A 231 -19.01 -0.87 -12.02
N ILE A 232 -18.10 -0.15 -12.69
CA ILE A 232 -16.65 -0.36 -12.57
C ILE A 232 -16.20 -0.18 -11.13
N GLY A 233 -16.64 0.88 -10.46
CA GLY A 233 -16.26 1.16 -9.07
C GLY A 233 -16.60 0.00 -8.14
N LEU A 234 -17.86 -0.45 -8.14
CA LEU A 234 -18.27 -1.55 -7.25
C LEU A 234 -17.72 -2.91 -7.70
N PHE A 235 -17.68 -3.18 -9.00
CA PHE A 235 -17.06 -4.40 -9.56
C PHE A 235 -15.63 -4.53 -9.08
N ARG A 236 -14.80 -3.47 -9.21
CA ARG A 236 -13.40 -3.49 -8.78
C ARG A 236 -13.24 -3.74 -7.29
N LEU A 237 -14.15 -3.19 -6.49
CA LEU A 237 -14.14 -3.39 -5.05
C LEU A 237 -14.41 -4.86 -4.69
N ILE A 238 -15.46 -5.47 -5.24
CA ILE A 238 -15.80 -6.89 -4.99
C ILE A 238 -14.76 -7.82 -5.60
N GLN A 239 -14.33 -7.55 -6.83
CA GLN A 239 -13.28 -8.29 -7.53
C GLN A 239 -11.98 -8.32 -6.73
N GLY A 240 -11.55 -7.15 -6.22
CA GLY A 240 -10.35 -7.06 -5.40
C GLY A 240 -10.49 -7.85 -4.10
N ALA A 241 -11.63 -7.76 -3.42
CA ALA A 241 -11.87 -8.50 -2.18
C ALA A 241 -11.86 -10.02 -2.43
N ALA A 242 -12.50 -10.48 -3.52
CA ALA A 242 -12.49 -11.87 -3.97
C ALA A 242 -11.06 -12.37 -4.22
N TYR A 243 -10.25 -11.58 -4.92
CA TYR A 243 -8.84 -11.87 -5.15
C TYR A 243 -8.07 -12.02 -3.83
N ARG A 244 -8.34 -11.18 -2.83
CA ARG A 244 -7.68 -11.27 -1.53
C ARG A 244 -8.07 -12.52 -0.77
N CYS A 245 -9.36 -12.86 -0.74
CA CYS A 245 -9.83 -14.12 -0.16
C CYS A 245 -9.31 -15.36 -0.90
N PHE A 246 -9.09 -15.27 -2.21
CA PHE A 246 -8.46 -16.32 -3.00
C PHE A 246 -6.95 -16.43 -2.74
N ARG A 247 -6.22 -15.30 -2.68
CA ARG A 247 -4.76 -15.20 -2.49
C ARG A 247 -4.32 -15.64 -1.08
N GLU A 248 -5.15 -15.40 -0.06
CA GLU A 248 -4.82 -15.61 1.36
C GLU A 248 -4.63 -17.08 1.81
N SER A 249 -4.42 -17.99 0.86
CA SER A 249 -4.40 -19.42 1.11
C SER A 249 -3.07 -19.97 1.66
N PHE A 250 -1.92 -19.41 1.27
CA PHE A 250 -0.64 -19.96 1.74
C PHE A 250 0.53 -18.97 1.79
N SER A 251 0.81 -18.21 0.73
CA SER A 251 2.08 -17.45 0.64
C SER A 251 2.01 -16.04 1.24
N ALA A 252 0.82 -15.48 1.41
CA ALA A 252 0.67 -14.19 2.05
C ALA A 252 0.79 -14.32 3.59
N ASN A 253 0.03 -15.21 4.21
CA ASN A 253 -0.14 -15.21 5.67
C ASN A 253 1.04 -15.74 6.51
N HIS A 254 2.14 -16.15 5.87
CA HIS A 254 3.39 -16.43 6.56
C HIS A 254 4.42 -15.31 6.46
N GLU A 255 4.32 -14.43 5.47
CA GLU A 255 4.97 -13.14 5.58
C GLU A 255 4.18 -12.37 6.65
N THR A 256 4.87 -11.87 7.67
CA THR A 256 4.42 -11.18 8.90
C THR A 256 3.43 -9.99 8.72
N HIS A 257 2.95 -9.74 7.50
CA HIS A 257 2.32 -8.51 7.03
C HIS A 257 0.90 -8.21 7.50
N LEU A 258 0.17 -9.17 8.09
CA LEU A 258 -1.22 -8.96 8.53
C LEU A 258 -1.47 -9.28 10.01
N ARG A 259 -0.58 -10.03 10.66
CA ARG A 259 -0.68 -10.26 12.12
C ARG A 259 -0.41 -8.99 12.92
N VAL A 260 0.40 -8.07 12.39
CA VAL A 260 0.78 -6.84 13.10
C VAL A 260 -0.43 -5.95 13.41
N ARG A 261 -1.61 -6.13 12.77
CA ARG A 261 -2.83 -5.37 13.09
C ARG A 261 -4.16 -6.15 13.09
N ASN A 262 -4.12 -7.47 13.30
CA ASN A 262 -5.27 -8.29 13.69
C ASN A 262 -6.52 -8.31 12.78
N LEU A 263 -6.42 -8.25 11.44
CA LEU A 263 -7.61 -8.43 10.58
C LEU A 263 -7.26 -9.20 9.27
N PRO A 264 -7.39 -10.54 9.21
CA PRO A 264 -7.28 -11.30 7.95
C PRO A 264 -8.47 -11.04 6.99
N TYR A 265 -8.34 -11.33 5.69
CA TYR A 265 -9.48 -11.36 4.77
C TYR A 265 -10.28 -12.66 4.95
N LYS A 266 -11.15 -12.67 5.95
CA LYS A 266 -12.00 -13.83 6.22
C LYS A 266 -13.03 -14.03 5.13
N ILE A 267 -13.26 -15.29 4.78
CA ILE A 267 -14.34 -15.67 3.88
C ILE A 267 -15.73 -15.34 4.48
N THR A 268 -15.86 -15.39 5.81
CA THR A 268 -17.08 -15.02 6.54
C THR A 268 -17.43 -13.53 6.38
N ASP A 269 -16.42 -12.66 6.48
CA ASP A 269 -16.56 -11.23 6.23
C ASP A 269 -16.83 -10.96 4.75
N PHE A 270 -16.17 -11.70 3.84
CA PHE A 270 -16.36 -11.55 2.41
C PHE A 270 -17.78 -11.87 1.95
N VAL A 271 -18.38 -12.96 2.45
CA VAL A 271 -19.78 -13.33 2.14
C VAL A 271 -20.71 -12.18 2.54
N GLN A 272 -20.59 -11.69 3.77
CA GLN A 272 -21.40 -10.57 4.27
C GLN A 272 -21.11 -9.28 3.50
N PHE A 273 -19.86 -9.06 3.13
CA PHE A 273 -19.44 -7.87 2.37
C PHE A 273 -20.12 -7.83 1.01
N VAL A 274 -20.11 -8.94 0.27
CA VAL A 274 -20.78 -9.06 -1.04
C VAL A 274 -22.28 -8.84 -0.90
N GLN A 275 -22.92 -9.45 0.11
CA GLN A 275 -24.34 -9.26 0.41
C GLN A 275 -24.68 -7.77 0.63
N LYS A 276 -23.97 -7.11 1.55
CA LYS A 276 -24.24 -5.71 1.91
C LYS A 276 -23.89 -4.74 0.77
N ALA A 277 -22.84 -5.04 0.01
CA ALA A 277 -22.42 -4.26 -1.15
C ALA A 277 -23.48 -4.30 -2.27
N ILE A 278 -24.01 -5.50 -2.59
CA ILE A 278 -25.07 -5.66 -3.59
C ILE A 278 -26.40 -5.07 -3.09
N ALA A 279 -26.73 -5.23 -1.81
CA ALA A 279 -27.91 -4.60 -1.22
C ALA A 279 -27.85 -3.07 -1.32
N LEU A 280 -26.69 -2.47 -1.00
CA LEU A 280 -26.47 -1.03 -1.17
C LEU A 280 -26.66 -0.63 -2.63
N TYR A 281 -26.03 -1.34 -3.57
CA TYR A 281 -26.11 -1.05 -5.00
C TYR A 281 -27.52 -1.11 -5.56
N LYS A 282 -28.29 -2.14 -5.22
CA LYS A 282 -29.72 -2.26 -5.58
C LYS A 282 -30.54 -1.10 -5.03
N GLY A 283 -30.26 -0.69 -3.80
CA GLY A 283 -30.96 0.43 -3.16
C GLY A 283 -30.68 1.80 -3.78
N LEU A 284 -29.58 1.97 -4.53
CA LEU A 284 -29.31 3.20 -5.27
C LEU A 284 -30.20 3.38 -6.50
N ASP A 285 -30.88 2.32 -6.96
CA ASP A 285 -31.69 2.29 -8.19
C ASP A 285 -30.92 2.74 -9.46
N VAL A 286 -29.60 2.50 -9.48
CA VAL A 286 -28.74 2.78 -10.65
C VAL A 286 -28.90 1.73 -11.76
N VAL A 287 -29.44 0.56 -11.40
CA VAL A 287 -29.69 -0.59 -12.28
C VAL A 287 -31.19 -0.92 -12.27
N GLU A 288 -31.75 -1.24 -13.43
CA GLU A 288 -33.14 -1.67 -13.55
C GLU A 288 -33.42 -2.95 -12.75
N LYS A 289 -34.59 -3.03 -12.12
CA LYS A 289 -35.03 -4.19 -11.34
C LYS A 289 -34.99 -5.51 -12.12
N ALA A 290 -35.13 -5.47 -13.45
CA ALA A 290 -35.00 -6.64 -14.32
C ALA A 290 -33.62 -7.31 -14.26
N CYS A 291 -32.57 -6.57 -13.89
CA CYS A 291 -31.21 -7.09 -13.75
C CYS A 291 -30.92 -7.64 -12.35
N TYR A 292 -31.80 -7.42 -11.36
CA TYR A 292 -31.59 -7.88 -9.97
C TYR A 292 -31.33 -9.38 -9.84
N PRO A 293 -31.97 -10.27 -10.62
CA PRO A 293 -31.66 -11.70 -10.58
C PRO A 293 -30.18 -12.04 -10.86
N LEU A 294 -29.48 -11.24 -11.68
CA LEU A 294 -28.05 -11.45 -11.95
C LEU A 294 -27.18 -11.04 -10.76
N LEU A 295 -27.54 -9.94 -10.07
CA LEU A 295 -26.89 -9.52 -8.82
C LEU A 295 -27.16 -10.52 -7.70
N ASP A 296 -28.41 -10.98 -7.57
CA ASP A 296 -28.80 -11.98 -6.57
C ASP A 296 -28.09 -13.32 -6.81
N ALA A 297 -27.86 -13.71 -8.07
CA ALA A 297 -27.09 -14.91 -8.40
C ALA A 297 -25.63 -14.87 -7.91
N VAL A 298 -25.01 -13.68 -7.81
CA VAL A 298 -23.67 -13.52 -7.21
C VAL A 298 -23.72 -13.81 -5.71
N VAL A 299 -24.72 -13.27 -5.01
CA VAL A 299 -24.94 -13.49 -3.57
C VAL A 299 -25.24 -14.96 -3.29
N GLU A 300 -26.19 -15.54 -4.02
CA GLU A 300 -26.59 -16.94 -3.86
C GLU A 300 -25.43 -17.91 -4.12
N SER A 301 -24.56 -17.59 -5.09
CA SER A 301 -23.35 -18.38 -5.39
C SER A 301 -22.42 -18.45 -4.19
N ILE A 302 -22.07 -17.31 -3.60
CA ILE A 302 -21.11 -17.26 -2.48
C ILE A 302 -21.72 -17.79 -1.18
N GLU A 303 -23.00 -17.56 -0.92
CA GLU A 303 -23.71 -18.15 0.22
C GLU A 303 -23.75 -19.67 0.14
N LYS A 304 -24.07 -20.21 -1.05
CA LYS A 304 -24.14 -21.66 -1.26
C LYS A 304 -22.77 -22.32 -1.11
N GLU A 305 -21.72 -21.71 -1.64
CA GLU A 305 -20.38 -22.26 -1.50
C GLU A 305 -19.85 -22.11 -0.07
N TYR A 306 -20.19 -21.02 0.62
CA TYR A 306 -19.88 -20.87 2.04
C TYR A 306 -20.62 -21.91 2.90
N ALA A 307 -21.89 -22.20 2.63
CA ALA A 307 -22.62 -23.26 3.33
C ALA A 307 -22.00 -24.65 3.08
N ARG A 308 -21.52 -24.93 1.85
CA ARG A 308 -20.77 -26.16 1.54
C ARG A 308 -19.44 -26.23 2.28
N LEU A 309 -18.75 -25.10 2.41
CA LEU A 309 -17.52 -24.99 3.19
C LEU A 309 -17.80 -25.31 4.66
N GLU A 310 -18.84 -24.73 5.27
CA GLU A 310 -19.24 -25.01 6.66
C GLU A 310 -19.58 -26.49 6.88
N ASP A 311 -20.36 -27.10 5.97
CA ASP A 311 -20.69 -28.52 6.04
C ASP A 311 -19.44 -29.40 5.92
N ARG A 312 -18.55 -29.09 4.97
CA ARG A 312 -17.27 -29.78 4.76
C ARG A 312 -16.40 -29.73 6.01
N ILE A 313 -16.30 -28.57 6.65
CA ILE A 313 -15.53 -28.38 7.88
C ILE A 313 -16.10 -29.24 9.01
N LYS A 314 -17.43 -29.17 9.20
CA LYS A 314 -18.11 -29.92 10.25
C LYS A 314 -17.97 -31.43 10.08
N ASN A 315 -17.98 -31.90 8.85
CA ASN A 315 -17.98 -33.32 8.51
C ASN A 315 -16.62 -33.83 7.98
N TRP A 316 -15.52 -33.07 8.15
CA TRP A 316 -14.23 -33.38 7.51
C TRP A 316 -13.75 -34.82 7.75
N ASN A 317 -13.93 -35.34 8.95
CA ASN A 317 -13.48 -36.68 9.32
C ASN A 317 -14.31 -37.79 8.68
N THR A 318 -15.55 -37.51 8.27
CA THR A 318 -16.50 -38.50 7.73
C THR A 318 -16.70 -38.39 6.23
N ILE A 319 -16.39 -37.25 5.61
CA ILE A 319 -16.45 -37.11 4.15
C ILE A 319 -15.30 -37.87 3.47
N GLU A 320 -15.62 -38.44 2.31
CA GLU A 320 -14.64 -38.98 1.38
C GLU A 320 -13.77 -37.82 0.84
N LYS A 321 -12.44 -37.99 0.89
CA LYS A 321 -11.47 -36.97 0.47
C LYS A 321 -10.91 -37.37 -0.89
N THR A 322 -10.93 -36.43 -1.83
CA THR A 322 -10.29 -36.68 -3.13
C THR A 322 -8.76 -36.66 -2.99
N PRO A 323 -8.02 -37.27 -3.93
CA PRO A 323 -6.55 -37.20 -3.94
C PRO A 323 -6.01 -35.77 -3.92
N GLU A 324 -6.70 -34.85 -4.60
CA GLU A 324 -6.35 -33.43 -4.64
C GLU A 324 -6.50 -32.78 -3.27
N MET A 325 -7.61 -33.05 -2.55
CA MET A 325 -7.82 -32.53 -1.19
C MET A 325 -6.72 -32.99 -0.22
N LEU A 326 -6.32 -34.25 -0.30
CA LEU A 326 -5.24 -34.81 0.53
C LEU A 326 -3.87 -34.24 0.15
N SER A 327 -3.63 -34.04 -1.14
CA SER A 327 -2.40 -33.43 -1.66
C SER A 327 -2.26 -32.00 -1.14
N GLU A 328 -3.32 -31.19 -1.20
CA GLU A 328 -3.31 -29.83 -0.67
C GLU A 328 -3.20 -29.81 0.86
N GLU A 329 -3.87 -30.72 1.57
CA GLU A 329 -3.70 -30.86 3.02
C GLU A 329 -2.24 -31.17 3.40
N LYS A 330 -1.58 -32.06 2.67
CA LYS A 330 -0.16 -32.36 2.86
C LYS A 330 0.74 -31.17 2.49
N ALA A 331 0.47 -30.50 1.38
CA ALA A 331 1.23 -29.32 0.96
C ALA A 331 1.13 -28.20 2.01
N MET A 332 -0.06 -27.98 2.59
CA MET A 332 -0.26 -27.05 3.71
C MET A 332 0.59 -27.43 4.94
N GLN A 333 0.58 -28.70 5.34
CA GLN A 333 1.38 -29.17 6.47
C GLN A 333 2.88 -29.05 6.20
N GLU A 334 3.34 -29.38 5.00
CA GLU A 334 4.75 -29.30 4.62
C GLU A 334 5.23 -27.86 4.53
N ALA A 335 4.42 -27.00 3.95
CA ALA A 335 4.80 -25.63 3.74
C ALA A 335 4.70 -24.82 5.05
N ARG A 336 3.86 -25.23 6.03
CA ARG A 336 3.96 -24.81 7.44
C ARG A 336 5.32 -25.16 8.07
N ARG A 337 5.83 -26.38 7.82
CA ARG A 337 7.18 -26.75 8.29
C ARG A 337 8.28 -25.88 7.67
N LYS A 338 8.02 -25.28 6.49
CA LYS A 338 8.96 -24.44 5.76
C LYS A 338 8.77 -22.94 6.01
N SER A 339 7.62 -22.50 6.49
CA SER A 339 7.30 -21.08 6.53
C SER A 339 7.74 -20.46 7.84
N ILE A 340 8.69 -19.53 7.72
CA ILE A 340 9.35 -18.77 8.79
C ILE A 340 9.52 -19.61 10.05
N SER A 341 10.57 -20.44 10.04
CA SER A 341 10.97 -21.15 11.25
C SER A 341 11.04 -20.15 12.41
N VAL A 342 10.82 -20.64 13.62
CA VAL A 342 11.00 -19.89 14.87
C VAL A 342 12.32 -19.07 14.86
N LYS A 343 13.37 -19.58 14.19
CA LYS A 343 14.65 -18.92 13.97
C LYS A 343 14.61 -17.69 13.04
N GLU A 344 13.72 -17.65 12.05
CA GLU A 344 13.54 -16.49 11.16
C GLU A 344 12.77 -15.36 11.86
N LYS A 345 11.76 -15.69 12.69
CA LYS A 345 11.11 -14.69 13.58
C LYS A 345 12.15 -14.10 14.54
N PHE A 346 13.04 -14.95 15.06
CA PHE A 346 14.13 -14.54 15.94
C PHE A 346 15.13 -13.62 15.24
N ALA A 347 15.56 -13.97 14.03
CA ALA A 347 16.46 -13.13 13.23
C ALA A 347 15.86 -11.73 12.95
N ALA A 348 14.56 -11.64 12.68
CA ALA A 348 13.86 -10.37 12.50
C ALA A 348 13.91 -9.50 13.78
N GLY A 349 13.70 -10.10 14.94
CA GLY A 349 13.81 -9.43 16.24
C GLY A 349 15.22 -8.90 16.52
N VAL A 350 16.25 -9.66 16.14
CA VAL A 350 17.67 -9.27 16.26
C VAL A 350 18.02 -8.08 15.37
N GLU A 351 17.61 -8.09 14.09
CA GLU A 351 17.85 -6.98 13.17
C GLU A 351 17.12 -5.69 13.62
N PHE A 352 15.93 -5.85 14.18
CA PHE A 352 15.22 -4.75 14.79
C PHE A 352 15.99 -4.18 15.99
N ALA A 353 16.41 -5.01 16.93
CA ALA A 353 17.21 -4.60 18.09
C ALA A 353 18.46 -3.81 17.68
N ILE A 354 19.17 -4.26 16.64
CA ILE A 354 20.31 -3.55 16.05
C ILE A 354 19.90 -2.15 15.56
N THR A 355 18.78 -2.06 14.84
CA THR A 355 18.28 -0.81 14.28
C THR A 355 17.90 0.19 15.37
N VAL A 356 17.23 -0.27 16.43
CA VAL A 356 16.87 0.54 17.61
C VAL A 356 18.10 1.17 18.23
N LYS A 357 19.15 0.36 18.44
CA LYS A 357 20.39 0.83 19.05
C LYS A 357 21.18 1.78 18.15
N LYS A 358 21.28 1.49 16.84
CA LYS A 358 21.95 2.38 15.87
C LYS A 358 21.29 3.74 15.76
N LYS A 359 19.96 3.82 15.89
CA LYS A 359 19.21 5.08 15.81
C LYS A 359 18.94 5.74 17.17
N HIS A 360 19.53 5.21 18.26
CA HIS A 360 19.35 5.71 19.63
C HIS A 360 17.88 5.83 20.07
N PHE A 361 17.01 4.93 19.62
CA PHE A 361 15.62 4.90 20.08
C PHE A 361 15.49 4.13 21.40
N SER A 362 14.61 4.59 22.29
CA SER A 362 14.17 3.81 23.45
C SER A 362 13.09 2.83 23.02
N PHE A 363 13.11 1.58 23.52
CA PHE A 363 12.05 0.59 23.26
C PHE A 363 10.66 1.10 23.65
N ARG A 364 10.57 1.98 24.66
CA ARG A 364 9.31 2.59 25.10
C ARG A 364 8.78 3.66 24.14
N ASP A 365 9.65 4.24 23.31
CA ASP A 365 9.30 5.27 22.33
C ASP A 365 8.88 4.67 20.98
N ILE A 366 9.14 3.36 20.79
CA ILE A 366 8.74 2.65 19.59
C ILE A 366 7.30 2.17 19.77
N ALA A 367 6.37 3.07 19.50
CA ALA A 367 4.97 2.68 19.35
C ALA A 367 4.87 1.52 18.34
N ALA A 368 3.99 0.55 18.60
CA ALA A 368 3.71 -0.57 17.68
C ALA A 368 3.44 -0.12 16.22
N GLY A 369 3.10 1.16 16.01
CA GLY A 369 3.00 1.81 14.71
C GLY A 369 4.31 1.87 13.90
N VAL A 370 5.46 2.19 14.51
CA VAL A 370 6.76 2.34 13.82
C VAL A 370 7.29 0.99 13.34
N LEU A 371 7.16 -0.04 14.18
CA LEU A 371 7.45 -1.44 13.83
C LEU A 371 6.63 -1.91 12.63
N ALA A 372 5.33 -1.60 12.63
CA ALA A 372 4.43 -1.96 11.54
C ALA A 372 4.78 -1.26 10.22
N ILE A 373 5.21 0.00 10.26
CA ILE A 373 5.62 0.77 9.06
C ILE A 373 6.95 0.24 8.52
N ASN A 374 7.93 -0.04 9.39
CA ASN A 374 9.20 -0.62 8.96
C ASN A 374 9.02 -2.01 8.34
N GLU A 375 8.16 -2.85 8.92
CA GLU A 375 7.86 -4.15 8.34
C GLU A 375 7.09 -4.01 7.01
N LEU A 376 6.11 -3.09 6.92
CA LEU A 376 5.42 -2.77 5.68
C LEU A 376 6.41 -2.34 4.57
N ASN A 377 7.37 -1.48 4.91
CA ASN A 377 8.39 -0.97 3.99
C ASN A 377 9.37 -2.08 3.57
N ARG A 378 9.82 -2.93 4.50
CA ARG A 378 10.68 -4.09 4.21
C ARG A 378 10.00 -5.04 3.23
N LEU A 379 8.73 -5.36 3.49
CA LEU A 379 7.95 -6.26 2.65
C LEU A 379 7.65 -5.67 1.29
N ARG A 380 7.44 -4.35 1.21
CA ARG A 380 7.36 -3.66 -0.08
C ARG A 380 8.66 -3.80 -0.87
N GLN A 381 9.82 -3.71 -0.22
CA GLN A 381 11.08 -3.96 -0.91
C GLN A 381 11.16 -5.41 -1.38
N ILE A 382 10.64 -6.37 -0.61
CA ILE A 382 10.55 -7.78 -1.05
C ILE A 382 9.60 -7.92 -2.26
N GLU A 383 8.41 -7.32 -2.24
CA GLU A 383 7.48 -7.34 -3.36
C GLU A 383 8.07 -6.62 -4.59
N LEU A 384 8.71 -5.47 -4.40
CA LEU A 384 9.38 -4.72 -5.47
C LEU A 384 10.54 -5.52 -6.06
N ASN A 385 11.38 -6.10 -5.21
CA ASN A 385 12.48 -6.98 -5.62
C ASN A 385 11.96 -8.21 -6.35
N ALA A 386 10.86 -8.82 -5.90
CA ALA A 386 10.22 -9.94 -6.57
C ALA A 386 9.59 -9.53 -7.92
N GLU A 387 9.04 -8.31 -8.04
CA GLU A 387 8.59 -7.74 -9.32
C GLU A 387 9.76 -7.43 -10.27
N LEU A 388 10.93 -7.06 -9.73
CA LEU A 388 12.16 -6.85 -10.48
C LEU A 388 12.89 -8.16 -10.81
N THR A 389 12.61 -9.23 -10.05
CA THR A 389 13.14 -10.57 -10.30
C THR A 389 12.43 -11.16 -11.52
N PRO A 390 13.14 -11.81 -12.46
CA PRO A 390 12.49 -12.47 -13.58
C PRO A 390 11.40 -13.43 -13.07
N PRO A 391 10.20 -13.44 -13.68
CA PRO A 391 9.15 -14.35 -13.26
C PRO A 391 9.67 -15.80 -13.32
N PRO A 392 9.19 -16.69 -12.44
CA PRO A 392 9.58 -18.09 -12.49
C PRO A 392 9.32 -18.63 -13.90
N PRO A 393 10.14 -19.57 -14.39
CA PRO A 393 9.92 -20.15 -15.70
C PRO A 393 8.51 -20.72 -15.77
N LYS A 394 7.81 -20.39 -16.87
CA LYS A 394 6.41 -20.80 -17.07
C LYS A 394 6.26 -22.29 -16.81
N SER A 395 5.28 -22.66 -15.98
CA SER A 395 5.09 -24.08 -15.68
C SER A 395 4.67 -24.85 -16.93
N ALA A 396 5.28 -26.02 -17.14
CA ALA A 396 4.89 -26.91 -18.22
C ALA A 396 3.53 -27.58 -17.90
N GLY A 397 2.65 -27.69 -18.89
CA GLY A 397 1.33 -28.35 -18.75
C GLY A 397 0.17 -27.51 -19.28
N ASP A 398 -1.04 -28.05 -19.25
CA ASP A 398 -2.26 -27.31 -19.58
C ASP A 398 -2.63 -26.40 -18.40
N PRO A 399 -2.75 -25.07 -18.58
CA PRO A 399 -3.19 -24.16 -17.52
C PRO A 399 -4.52 -24.57 -16.86
N LYS A 400 -5.39 -25.29 -17.57
CA LYS A 400 -6.67 -25.81 -17.03
C LYS A 400 -6.49 -26.79 -15.88
N ASP A 401 -5.33 -27.44 -15.76
CA ASP A 401 -5.03 -28.29 -14.61
C ASP A 401 -5.03 -27.49 -13.29
N TYR A 402 -4.83 -26.17 -13.33
CA TYR A 402 -4.94 -25.30 -12.16
C TYR A 402 -6.35 -25.31 -11.54
N LEU A 403 -7.40 -25.50 -12.34
CA LEU A 403 -8.78 -25.52 -11.86
C LEU A 403 -9.10 -26.71 -10.94
N LYS A 404 -8.30 -27.79 -11.03
CA LYS A 404 -8.42 -28.98 -10.18
C LYS A 404 -7.88 -28.78 -8.77
N GLN A 405 -7.16 -27.68 -8.53
CA GLN A 405 -6.58 -27.36 -7.22
C GLN A 405 -7.61 -26.81 -6.25
N TRP A 406 -7.22 -26.77 -4.98
CA TRP A 406 -8.02 -26.25 -3.89
C TRP A 406 -7.24 -25.19 -3.13
N ASN A 407 -7.91 -24.11 -2.76
CA ASN A 407 -7.34 -23.03 -1.99
C ASN A 407 -7.93 -23.02 -0.58
N ARG A 408 -7.10 -23.20 0.44
CA ARG A 408 -7.40 -22.78 1.82
C ARG A 408 -8.01 -21.38 1.91
N VAL A 409 -8.97 -21.20 2.80
CA VAL A 409 -9.57 -19.90 3.13
C VAL A 409 -9.52 -19.65 4.65
N ILE A 410 -9.54 -18.38 5.06
CA ILE A 410 -9.54 -18.00 6.47
C ILE A 410 -10.96 -17.77 6.97
N LEU A 411 -11.27 -18.29 8.16
CA LEU A 411 -12.61 -18.18 8.75
C LEU A 411 -12.64 -17.27 9.99
N ALA A 412 -11.58 -17.26 10.81
CA ALA A 412 -11.51 -16.52 12.07
C ALA A 412 -10.14 -15.88 12.29
N ASP A 413 -10.08 -14.88 13.19
CA ASP A 413 -8.90 -14.02 13.46
C ASP A 413 -7.66 -14.77 13.99
N ALA A 414 -7.79 -16.04 14.36
CA ALA A 414 -6.71 -16.84 14.97
C ALA A 414 -6.71 -18.31 14.53
N SER A 415 -7.45 -18.70 13.49
CA SER A 415 -7.61 -20.13 13.18
C SER A 415 -6.40 -20.70 12.45
N GLU A 416 -5.40 -21.10 13.23
CA GLU A 416 -4.22 -21.79 12.70
C GLU A 416 -4.54 -23.16 12.10
N GLU A 417 -5.69 -23.78 12.38
CA GLU A 417 -6.07 -25.04 11.74
C GLU A 417 -7.58 -25.30 11.80
N ILE A 418 -8.26 -25.19 10.65
CA ILE A 418 -9.61 -25.72 10.47
C ILE A 418 -9.54 -26.70 9.30
N HIS A 419 -9.58 -27.99 9.60
CA HIS A 419 -9.58 -29.02 8.56
C HIS A 419 -10.77 -28.83 7.62
N GLY A 420 -10.53 -28.97 6.32
CA GLY A 420 -11.56 -28.75 5.30
C GLY A 420 -11.89 -27.30 4.99
N ALA A 421 -11.21 -26.33 5.62
CA ALA A 421 -11.32 -24.90 5.30
C ALA A 421 -10.61 -24.54 3.99
N MET A 422 -11.02 -25.16 2.89
CA MET A 422 -10.50 -24.96 1.54
C MET A 422 -11.67 -24.82 0.55
N MET A 423 -11.57 -23.95 -0.44
CA MET A 423 -12.52 -23.76 -1.53
C MET A 423 -11.90 -24.22 -2.85
N PRO A 424 -12.67 -24.78 -3.80
CA PRO A 424 -12.13 -25.20 -5.09
C PRO A 424 -11.64 -23.98 -5.89
N VAL A 425 -10.50 -24.09 -6.59
CA VAL A 425 -10.07 -23.04 -7.54
C VAL A 425 -11.13 -22.85 -8.62
N ALA A 426 -11.68 -23.94 -9.14
CA ALA A 426 -12.78 -23.93 -10.11
C ALA A 426 -13.98 -23.08 -9.69
N TYR A 427 -14.32 -22.98 -8.39
CA TYR A 427 -15.44 -22.14 -7.95
C TYR A 427 -15.25 -20.67 -8.36
N TRP A 428 -14.04 -20.13 -8.18
CA TRP A 428 -13.76 -18.73 -8.46
C TRP A 428 -13.74 -18.42 -9.96
N TYR A 429 -13.16 -19.33 -10.74
CA TYR A 429 -13.06 -19.20 -12.19
C TYR A 429 -14.37 -19.51 -12.90
N GLU A 430 -15.08 -20.57 -12.52
CA GLU A 430 -16.21 -21.09 -13.29
C GLU A 430 -17.57 -20.68 -12.73
N ASP A 431 -17.65 -20.23 -11.47
CA ASP A 431 -18.92 -19.91 -10.82
C ASP A 431 -19.01 -18.45 -10.35
N PHE A 432 -18.11 -17.99 -9.48
CA PHE A 432 -18.17 -16.65 -8.88
C PHE A 432 -17.84 -15.53 -9.87
N MET A 433 -16.65 -15.56 -10.50
CA MET A 433 -16.24 -14.47 -11.39
C MET A 433 -17.14 -14.33 -12.62
N PRO A 434 -17.57 -15.39 -13.32
CA PRO A 434 -18.48 -15.26 -14.45
C PRO A 434 -19.81 -14.61 -14.06
N LYS A 435 -20.37 -14.94 -12.88
CA LYS A 435 -21.58 -14.27 -12.37
C LYS A 435 -21.31 -12.82 -12.02
N LEU A 436 -20.17 -12.51 -11.42
CA LEU A 436 -19.79 -11.14 -11.09
C LEU A 436 -19.65 -10.29 -12.38
N LEU A 437 -18.96 -10.80 -13.39
CA LEU A 437 -18.81 -10.15 -14.70
C LEU A 437 -20.17 -9.93 -15.37
N ALA A 438 -21.05 -10.93 -15.36
CA ALA A 438 -22.39 -10.81 -15.94
C ALA A 438 -23.24 -9.75 -15.20
N ALA A 439 -23.26 -9.79 -13.87
CA ALA A 439 -24.06 -8.88 -13.05
C ALA A 439 -23.64 -7.41 -13.21
N PHE A 440 -22.34 -7.15 -13.36
CA PHE A 440 -21.80 -5.80 -13.56
C PHE A 440 -21.69 -5.39 -15.03
N SER A 441 -22.09 -6.24 -15.97
CA SER A 441 -22.16 -5.90 -17.41
C SER A 441 -23.56 -5.47 -17.86
N VAL A 442 -24.51 -5.34 -16.94
CA VAL A 442 -25.91 -4.99 -17.23
C VAL A 442 -26.40 -3.83 -16.37
N ASN A 443 -27.12 -2.89 -16.99
CA ASN A 443 -27.88 -1.85 -16.26
C ASN A 443 -29.36 -1.87 -16.64
N THR A 444 -29.68 -2.33 -17.85
CA THR A 444 -31.02 -2.31 -18.43
C THR A 444 -31.45 -3.68 -18.91
N THR A 445 -32.75 -3.85 -19.14
CA THR A 445 -33.33 -5.05 -19.72
C THR A 445 -32.72 -5.39 -21.10
N ALA A 446 -32.34 -4.37 -21.87
CA ALA A 446 -31.66 -4.55 -23.16
C ALA A 446 -30.24 -5.11 -23.00
N ASP A 447 -29.52 -4.68 -21.95
CA ASP A 447 -28.17 -5.18 -21.68
C ASP A 447 -28.15 -6.68 -21.38
N ILE A 448 -29.20 -7.22 -20.77
CA ILE A 448 -29.30 -8.66 -20.46
C ILE A 448 -29.13 -9.47 -21.75
N GLN A 449 -29.92 -9.18 -22.78
CA GLN A 449 -29.84 -9.90 -24.06
C GLN A 449 -28.46 -9.72 -24.73
N ASN A 450 -27.89 -8.51 -24.67
CA ASN A 450 -26.67 -8.17 -25.40
C ASN A 450 -25.37 -8.64 -24.71
N ASN A 451 -25.40 -8.77 -23.38
CA ASN A 451 -24.20 -8.95 -22.57
C ASN A 451 -24.21 -10.23 -21.73
N THR A 452 -25.31 -11.00 -21.65
CA THR A 452 -25.34 -12.24 -20.86
C THR A 452 -25.63 -13.51 -21.67
N VAL A 453 -25.98 -13.38 -22.95
CA VAL A 453 -26.22 -14.53 -23.83
C VAL A 453 -25.06 -14.67 -24.81
N PRO A 454 -24.35 -15.82 -24.84
CA PRO A 454 -23.25 -16.00 -25.78
C PRO A 454 -23.80 -16.12 -27.21
N ASN A 455 -23.34 -15.23 -28.09
CA ASN A 455 -23.62 -15.27 -29.52
C ASN A 455 -22.30 -15.21 -30.29
N GLU A 456 -21.91 -16.33 -30.90
CA GLU A 456 -20.57 -16.48 -31.47
C GLU A 456 -20.29 -15.49 -32.61
N ALA A 457 -21.28 -15.21 -33.47
CA ALA A 457 -21.13 -14.22 -34.54
C ALA A 457 -20.90 -12.81 -33.98
N THR A 458 -21.66 -12.43 -32.94
CA THR A 458 -21.53 -11.10 -32.30
C THR A 458 -20.21 -10.98 -31.54
N LEU A 459 -19.75 -12.05 -30.91
CA LEU A 459 -18.48 -12.09 -30.18
C LEU A 459 -17.29 -12.03 -31.14
N ALA A 460 -17.34 -12.74 -32.27
CA ALA A 460 -16.33 -12.67 -33.32
C ALA A 460 -16.28 -11.28 -33.94
N GLN A 461 -17.43 -10.66 -34.24
CA GLN A 461 -17.48 -9.30 -34.76
C GLN A 461 -16.88 -8.29 -33.77
N TRP A 462 -17.23 -8.39 -32.49
CA TRP A 462 -16.63 -7.54 -31.45
C TRP A 462 -15.10 -7.68 -31.38
N TYR A 463 -14.58 -8.89 -31.48
CA TYR A 463 -13.13 -9.13 -31.50
C TYR A 463 -12.48 -8.46 -32.72
N GLU A 464 -13.02 -8.67 -33.93
CA GLU A 464 -12.47 -8.08 -35.15
C GLU A 464 -12.52 -6.55 -35.13
N ASP A 465 -13.64 -5.97 -34.66
CA ASP A 465 -13.78 -4.51 -34.52
C ASP A 465 -12.76 -3.94 -33.53
N THR A 466 -12.59 -4.60 -32.37
CA THR A 466 -11.63 -4.17 -31.34
C THR A 466 -10.19 -4.29 -31.81
N LYS A 467 -9.87 -5.38 -32.53
CA LYS A 467 -8.55 -5.62 -33.12
C LYS A 467 -8.23 -4.62 -34.24
N ALA A 468 -9.20 -4.30 -35.11
CA ALA A 468 -9.01 -3.38 -36.22
C ALA A 468 -8.64 -1.96 -35.77
N VAL A 469 -9.08 -1.55 -34.57
CA VAL A 469 -8.75 -0.25 -33.95
C VAL A 469 -7.40 -0.28 -33.23
N GLY A 470 -6.73 -1.45 -33.14
CA GLY A 470 -5.42 -1.60 -32.51
C GLY A 470 -5.47 -1.62 -30.97
N GLU A 471 -6.65 -1.80 -30.38
CA GLU A 471 -6.82 -1.79 -28.91
C GLU A 471 -6.05 -2.94 -28.25
N PHE A 472 -6.06 -4.13 -28.87
CA PHE A 472 -5.35 -5.30 -28.35
C PHE A 472 -3.82 -5.20 -28.44
N ASP A 473 -3.28 -4.33 -29.30
CA ASP A 473 -1.84 -4.16 -29.48
C ASP A 473 -1.20 -3.50 -28.25
N ARG A 474 -1.95 -2.61 -27.59
CA ARG A 474 -1.52 -1.99 -26.32
C ARG A 474 -1.90 -2.85 -25.13
N TYR A 475 -3.15 -3.27 -25.04
CA TYR A 475 -3.69 -3.98 -23.88
C TYR A 475 -4.55 -5.14 -24.35
N GLY A 476 -4.28 -6.36 -23.92
CA GLY A 476 -5.05 -7.53 -24.36
C GLY A 476 -4.36 -8.38 -25.44
N ALA A 477 -3.03 -8.36 -25.51
CA ALA A 477 -2.28 -9.26 -26.38
C ALA A 477 -2.66 -10.75 -26.15
N ASP A 478 -2.95 -11.11 -24.89
CA ASP A 478 -3.47 -12.42 -24.53
C ASP A 478 -4.84 -12.75 -25.15
N VAL A 479 -5.70 -11.74 -25.26
CA VAL A 479 -6.98 -11.84 -25.97
C VAL A 479 -6.73 -12.00 -27.46
N ALA A 480 -5.87 -11.17 -28.06
CA ALA A 480 -5.54 -11.26 -29.49
C ALA A 480 -5.04 -12.65 -29.90
N GLU A 481 -4.21 -13.27 -29.06
CA GLU A 481 -3.62 -14.58 -29.31
C GLU A 481 -4.58 -15.76 -29.10
N ASN A 482 -5.41 -15.73 -28.03
CA ASN A 482 -6.10 -16.93 -27.55
C ASN A 482 -7.63 -16.86 -27.58
N PHE A 483 -8.24 -15.73 -27.97
CA PHE A 483 -9.71 -15.56 -27.95
C PHE A 483 -10.49 -16.65 -28.72
N PHE A 484 -9.98 -17.12 -29.86
CA PHE A 484 -10.66 -18.15 -30.65
C PHE A 484 -10.53 -19.56 -30.09
N GLN A 485 -9.68 -19.79 -29.08
CA GLN A 485 -9.56 -21.06 -28.37
C GLN A 485 -10.59 -21.18 -27.23
N CYS A 486 -11.17 -20.05 -26.80
CA CYS A 486 -12.17 -19.99 -25.74
C CYS A 486 -13.52 -20.59 -26.19
N THR A 487 -14.28 -21.19 -25.27
CA THR A 487 -15.69 -21.53 -25.51
C THR A 487 -16.55 -20.26 -25.69
N PRO A 488 -17.78 -20.34 -26.24
CA PRO A 488 -18.67 -19.18 -26.36
C PRO A 488 -18.90 -18.44 -25.02
N GLU A 489 -19.02 -19.16 -23.92
CA GLU A 489 -19.18 -18.62 -22.56
C GLU A 489 -17.92 -17.90 -22.09
N GLN A 490 -16.75 -18.49 -22.35
CA GLN A 490 -15.45 -17.87 -22.03
C GLN A 490 -15.21 -16.62 -22.86
N LYS A 491 -15.54 -16.63 -24.16
CA LYS A 491 -15.48 -15.45 -25.04
C LYS A 491 -16.36 -14.33 -24.50
N LEU A 492 -17.56 -14.66 -24.01
CA LEU A 492 -18.46 -13.70 -23.38
C LEU A 492 -17.85 -13.11 -22.10
N ALA A 493 -17.29 -13.95 -21.22
CA ALA A 493 -16.61 -13.49 -20.02
C ALA A 493 -15.42 -12.58 -20.34
N VAL A 494 -14.63 -12.88 -21.38
CA VAL A 494 -13.53 -12.02 -21.85
C VAL A 494 -14.05 -10.67 -22.34
N LYS A 495 -15.16 -10.63 -23.10
CA LYS A 495 -15.80 -9.37 -23.53
C LYS A 495 -16.30 -8.54 -22.34
N GLN A 496 -16.92 -9.17 -21.34
CA GLN A 496 -17.38 -8.51 -20.12
C GLN A 496 -16.20 -7.96 -19.30
N ALA A 497 -15.15 -8.76 -19.14
CA ALA A 497 -13.91 -8.36 -18.48
C ALA A 497 -13.26 -7.16 -19.18
N TRP A 498 -13.23 -7.16 -20.52
CA TRP A 498 -12.78 -6.02 -21.32
C TRP A 498 -13.62 -4.78 -21.02
N ARG A 499 -14.95 -4.85 -21.12
CA ARG A 499 -15.86 -3.72 -20.84
C ARG A 499 -15.61 -3.07 -19.48
N LEU A 500 -15.43 -3.89 -18.44
CA LEU A 500 -15.26 -3.43 -17.05
C LEU A 500 -13.84 -2.94 -16.72
N THR A 501 -12.88 -3.23 -17.58
CA THR A 501 -11.46 -2.92 -17.33
C THR A 501 -10.96 -1.84 -18.27
N HIS A 502 -11.44 -1.80 -19.51
CA HIS A 502 -10.94 -0.98 -20.59
C HIS A 502 -10.94 0.52 -20.26
N HIS A 503 -12.04 1.08 -19.74
CA HIS A 503 -12.09 2.50 -19.34
C HIS A 503 -11.12 2.82 -18.20
N TYR A 504 -10.91 1.89 -17.27
CA TYR A 504 -9.93 2.05 -16.21
C TYR A 504 -8.50 2.00 -16.75
N LEU A 505 -8.19 1.07 -17.65
CA LEU A 505 -6.86 0.96 -18.28
C LEU A 505 -6.52 2.23 -19.04
N ASN A 506 -7.47 2.72 -19.82
CA ASN A 506 -7.36 3.94 -20.56
C ASN A 506 -7.80 5.16 -19.74
N GLY A 507 -7.76 5.11 -18.41
CA GLY A 507 -7.90 6.27 -17.54
C GLY A 507 -6.57 7.00 -17.35
N VAL A 508 -6.62 8.32 -17.16
CA VAL A 508 -5.43 9.18 -17.13
C VAL A 508 -4.42 8.75 -16.06
N GLN A 509 -4.89 8.44 -14.83
CA GLN A 509 -3.97 8.03 -13.76
C GLN A 509 -3.25 6.72 -14.10
N LYS A 510 -3.98 5.78 -14.70
CA LYS A 510 -3.43 4.46 -15.06
C LYS A 510 -2.42 4.56 -16.19
N ARG A 511 -2.62 5.46 -17.16
CA ARG A 511 -1.64 5.73 -18.22
C ARG A 511 -0.35 6.36 -17.68
N ARG A 512 -0.46 7.35 -16.78
CA ARG A 512 0.71 7.98 -16.12
C ARG A 512 1.53 6.97 -15.33
N GLU A 513 0.88 6.19 -14.47
CA GLU A 513 1.53 5.13 -13.68
C GLU A 513 2.30 4.18 -14.59
N ARG A 514 1.71 3.74 -15.71
CA ARG A 514 2.40 2.84 -16.64
C ARG A 514 3.65 3.45 -17.26
N GLN A 515 3.62 4.73 -17.62
CA GLN A 515 4.81 5.42 -18.14
C GLN A 515 5.90 5.54 -17.08
N GLU A 516 5.54 5.90 -15.84
CA GLU A 516 6.49 5.97 -14.70
C GLU A 516 7.25 4.66 -14.50
N PHE A 517 6.61 3.52 -14.76
CA PHE A 517 7.19 2.18 -14.59
C PHE A 517 7.63 1.50 -15.91
N GLY A 518 7.57 2.19 -17.05
CA GLY A 518 7.95 1.61 -18.35
C GLY A 518 7.06 0.44 -18.83
N ARG A 519 5.81 0.37 -18.39
CA ARG A 519 4.85 -0.72 -18.67
C ARG A 519 3.78 -0.31 -19.69
N GLU A 520 4.17 0.17 -20.88
CA GLU A 520 3.23 0.72 -21.86
C GLU A 520 2.28 -0.31 -22.53
N SER A 521 2.56 -1.61 -22.38
CA SER A 521 1.72 -2.71 -22.87
C SER A 521 1.38 -3.73 -21.78
N GLY A 522 0.29 -4.48 -21.93
CA GLY A 522 -0.10 -5.52 -20.94
C GLY A 522 -1.14 -6.52 -21.42
N ALA A 523 -1.39 -7.53 -20.58
CA ALA A 523 -2.41 -8.56 -20.80
C ALA A 523 -3.70 -8.19 -20.05
N LEU A 524 -4.87 -8.53 -20.59
CA LEU A 524 -6.15 -8.32 -19.90
C LEU A 524 -6.22 -9.15 -18.60
N SER A 525 -5.69 -10.38 -18.65
CA SER A 525 -5.64 -11.30 -17.51
C SER A 525 -4.84 -10.76 -16.30
N GLN A 526 -3.94 -9.79 -16.50
CA GLN A 526 -3.27 -9.09 -15.39
C GLN A 526 -4.24 -8.24 -14.54
N TYR A 527 -5.38 -7.83 -15.11
CA TYR A 527 -6.37 -6.99 -14.45
C TYR A 527 -7.67 -7.70 -14.13
N VAL A 528 -7.92 -8.86 -14.73
CA VAL A 528 -8.98 -9.79 -14.37
C VAL A 528 -8.34 -11.18 -14.29
N ALA A 529 -7.75 -11.49 -13.14
CA ALA A 529 -6.97 -12.72 -12.94
C ALA A 529 -7.75 -13.98 -13.34
N PHE A 530 -9.02 -14.07 -12.96
CA PHE A 530 -9.85 -15.26 -13.14
C PHE A 530 -10.30 -15.54 -14.59
N ILE A 531 -9.66 -14.92 -15.60
CA ILE A 531 -9.82 -15.28 -17.02
C ILE A 531 -8.51 -15.77 -17.66
N ASP A 532 -7.40 -15.83 -16.93
CA ASP A 532 -6.09 -16.20 -17.48
C ASP A 532 -6.07 -17.63 -18.04
N VAL A 533 -6.67 -18.59 -17.33
CA VAL A 533 -6.84 -19.98 -17.75
C VAL A 533 -7.65 -20.08 -19.04
N TYR A 534 -8.63 -19.19 -19.25
CA TYR A 534 -9.42 -19.16 -20.48
C TYR A 534 -8.58 -18.75 -21.69
N LEU A 535 -7.58 -17.90 -21.45
CA LEU A 535 -6.65 -17.39 -22.45
C LEU A 535 -5.37 -18.22 -22.53
N ALA A 536 -5.40 -19.48 -22.05
CA ALA A 536 -4.29 -20.43 -22.06
C ALA A 536 -3.01 -19.88 -21.39
N ARG A 537 -3.16 -19.06 -20.35
CA ARG A 537 -2.05 -18.51 -19.56
C ARG A 537 -1.94 -19.19 -18.21
N SER A 538 -0.70 -19.32 -17.74
CA SER A 538 -0.35 -19.87 -16.44
C SER A 538 0.20 -18.80 -15.49
N ASP A 539 0.23 -17.52 -15.86
CA ASP A 539 0.95 -16.51 -15.09
C ASP A 539 0.39 -16.33 -13.69
N ILE A 540 -0.93 -16.46 -13.51
CA ILE A 540 -1.55 -16.38 -12.19
C ILE A 540 -1.11 -17.57 -11.33
N LYS A 541 -1.12 -18.78 -11.89
CA LYS A 541 -0.61 -19.99 -11.23
C LYS A 541 0.88 -19.87 -10.91
N ASP A 542 1.69 -19.46 -11.88
CA ASP A 542 3.16 -19.40 -11.80
C ASP A 542 3.60 -18.31 -10.82
N ALA A 543 2.88 -17.19 -10.77
CA ALA A 543 3.07 -16.17 -9.76
C ALA A 543 2.43 -16.52 -8.40
N GLN A 544 1.74 -17.65 -8.27
CA GLN A 544 0.97 -18.00 -7.06
C GLN A 544 0.02 -16.88 -6.63
N MET A 545 -0.73 -16.33 -7.60
CA MET A 545 -1.57 -15.14 -7.49
C MET A 545 -0.82 -13.83 -7.21
N ARG A 546 0.52 -13.78 -7.19
CA ARG A 546 1.31 -12.55 -6.95
C ARG A 546 1.46 -11.65 -8.18
N VAL A 547 0.70 -11.88 -9.25
CA VAL A 547 0.73 -11.00 -10.43
C VAL A 547 0.38 -9.58 -9.98
N SER A 548 1.25 -8.63 -10.34
CA SER A 548 1.26 -7.23 -9.97
C SER A 548 -0.08 -6.56 -10.27
N PHE A 549 -1.04 -6.71 -9.36
CA PHE A 549 -2.24 -5.92 -9.39
C PHE A 549 -1.83 -4.53 -8.92
N PRO A 550 -2.04 -3.49 -9.73
CA PRO A 550 -1.63 -2.18 -9.27
C PRO A 550 -2.48 -1.83 -8.05
N TYR A 551 -1.80 -1.49 -6.97
CA TYR A 551 -2.24 -1.13 -5.62
C TYR A 551 -3.29 0.02 -5.55
N TYR A 552 -3.90 0.37 -6.68
CA TYR A 552 -4.68 1.57 -6.95
C TYR A 552 -6.09 1.19 -7.40
N ILE A 553 -6.85 0.63 -6.46
CA ILE A 553 -8.31 0.48 -6.54
C ILE A 553 -9.00 1.85 -6.38
N GLY A 554 -8.25 2.89 -5.99
CA GLY A 554 -8.78 4.12 -5.42
C GLY A 554 -9.73 4.95 -6.31
N PRO A 555 -9.40 5.40 -7.53
CA PRO A 555 -10.21 6.45 -8.16
C PRO A 555 -11.64 6.00 -8.52
N ALA A 556 -11.80 4.81 -9.08
CA ALA A 556 -13.11 4.27 -9.44
C ALA A 556 -13.96 3.95 -8.19
N VAL A 557 -13.34 3.40 -7.14
CA VAL A 557 -14.04 3.09 -5.88
C VAL A 557 -14.43 4.35 -5.11
N TRP A 558 -13.54 5.35 -5.03
CA TRP A 558 -13.86 6.64 -4.42
C TRP A 558 -14.96 7.37 -5.18
N ARG A 559 -14.92 7.34 -6.53
CA ARG A 559 -16.01 7.86 -7.36
C ARG A 559 -17.34 7.17 -7.03
N PHE A 560 -17.35 5.85 -6.91
CA PHE A 560 -18.54 5.09 -6.49
C PHE A 560 -19.06 5.56 -5.12
N PHE A 561 -18.19 5.75 -4.13
CA PHE A 561 -18.61 6.22 -2.80
C PHE A 561 -19.17 7.64 -2.80
N HIS A 562 -18.47 8.59 -3.41
CA HIS A 562 -18.97 9.97 -3.47
C HIS A 562 -20.28 10.06 -4.24
N THR A 563 -20.39 9.36 -5.37
CA THR A 563 -21.63 9.31 -6.16
C THR A 563 -22.77 8.62 -5.41
N THR A 564 -22.46 7.59 -4.60
CA THR A 564 -23.43 6.94 -3.72
C THR A 564 -24.04 7.95 -2.75
N ALA A 565 -23.23 8.79 -2.10
CA ALA A 565 -23.74 9.84 -1.23
C ALA A 565 -24.62 10.86 -1.98
N GLU A 566 -24.23 11.26 -3.19
CA GLU A 566 -25.04 12.15 -4.02
C GLU A 566 -26.40 11.55 -4.37
N ILE A 567 -26.44 10.27 -4.77
CA ILE A 567 -27.70 9.57 -5.05
C ILE A 567 -28.56 9.51 -3.79
N VAL A 568 -27.99 9.15 -2.63
CA VAL A 568 -28.73 9.10 -1.36
C VAL A 568 -29.33 10.47 -1.04
N CYS A 569 -28.61 11.57 -1.24
CA CYS A 569 -29.14 12.93 -1.03
C CYS A 569 -30.39 13.25 -1.87
N THR A 570 -30.58 12.60 -3.02
CA THR A 570 -31.77 12.81 -3.87
C THR A 570 -33.00 12.00 -3.44
N LYS A 571 -32.82 11.00 -2.56
CA LYS A 571 -33.90 10.11 -2.12
C LYS A 571 -34.78 10.75 -1.03
N PRO A 572 -36.04 10.31 -0.87
CA PRO A 572 -36.87 10.66 0.28
C PRO A 572 -36.20 10.27 1.62
N TYR A 573 -36.47 11.02 2.68
CA TYR A 573 -35.80 10.86 3.98
C TYR A 573 -35.87 9.43 4.56
N GLU A 574 -36.98 8.72 4.42
CA GLU A 574 -37.10 7.33 4.91
C GLU A 574 -36.30 6.32 4.08
N GLU A 575 -36.16 6.57 2.76
CA GLU A 575 -35.26 5.78 1.92
C GLU A 575 -33.79 6.08 2.24
N GLN A 576 -33.46 7.35 2.53
CA GLN A 576 -32.12 7.73 2.99
C GLN A 576 -31.73 6.98 4.25
N LYS A 577 -32.58 6.95 5.27
CA LYS A 577 -32.32 6.18 6.51
C LYS A 577 -32.03 4.72 6.22
N THR A 578 -32.86 4.10 5.39
CA THR A 578 -32.70 2.68 5.00
C THR A 578 -31.34 2.45 4.34
N LEU A 579 -30.98 3.28 3.36
CA LEU A 579 -29.71 3.19 2.64
C LEU A 579 -28.51 3.47 3.54
N VAL A 580 -28.63 4.42 4.46
CA VAL A 580 -27.61 4.74 5.46
C VAL A 580 -27.39 3.56 6.40
N THR A 581 -28.43 2.86 6.86
CA THR A 581 -28.27 1.65 7.67
C THR A 581 -27.55 0.53 6.89
N VAL A 582 -27.93 0.31 5.62
CA VAL A 582 -27.23 -0.67 4.77
C VAL A 582 -25.77 -0.26 4.57
N PHE A 583 -25.49 1.03 4.36
CA PHE A 583 -24.13 1.57 4.26
C PHE A 583 -23.33 1.34 5.55
N GLN A 584 -23.90 1.60 6.73
CA GLN A 584 -23.22 1.39 8.01
C GLN A 584 -22.79 -0.07 8.19
N ASP A 585 -23.66 -1.02 7.85
CA ASP A 585 -23.34 -2.45 7.87
C ASP A 585 -22.24 -2.80 6.86
N PHE A 586 -22.37 -2.28 5.63
CA PHE A 586 -21.36 -2.45 4.58
C PHE A 586 -19.99 -1.90 5.01
N PHE A 587 -19.95 -0.72 5.65
CA PHE A 587 -18.72 -0.04 6.00
C PHE A 587 -17.93 -0.76 7.11
N LYS A 588 -18.64 -1.41 8.05
CA LYS A 588 -17.99 -2.26 9.07
C LYS A 588 -17.16 -3.38 8.43
N LEU A 589 -17.67 -3.97 7.35
CA LEU A 589 -17.00 -5.03 6.59
C LEU A 589 -15.95 -4.48 5.62
N PHE A 590 -16.15 -3.26 5.11
CA PHE A 590 -15.19 -2.60 4.24
C PHE A 590 -13.81 -2.42 4.89
N ALA A 591 -13.75 -2.15 6.19
CA ALA A 591 -12.49 -2.08 6.94
C ALA A 591 -11.65 -3.37 6.84
N THR A 592 -12.31 -4.53 6.80
CA THR A 592 -11.62 -5.82 6.64
C THR A 592 -11.42 -6.20 5.18
N MET A 593 -12.34 -5.82 4.30
CA MET A 593 -12.35 -6.27 2.91
C MET A 593 -11.71 -5.30 1.91
N TYR A 594 -11.20 -4.14 2.35
CA TYR A 594 -10.61 -3.18 1.41
C TYR A 594 -9.39 -3.74 0.68
N PRO A 595 -9.40 -3.91 -0.65
CA PRO A 595 -8.46 -4.86 -1.25
C PRO A 595 -7.04 -4.32 -1.50
N CYS A 596 -6.82 -3.01 -1.30
CA CYS A 596 -5.47 -2.45 -1.29
C CYS A 596 -4.91 -2.53 0.14
N PRO A 597 -3.90 -3.38 0.42
CA PRO A 597 -3.34 -3.57 1.76
C PRO A 597 -2.78 -2.27 2.33
N TYR A 598 -2.21 -1.44 1.46
CA TYR A 598 -1.63 -0.16 1.80
C TYR A 598 -2.70 0.84 2.27
N CYS A 599 -3.68 1.14 1.41
CA CYS A 599 -4.80 2.00 1.80
C CYS A 599 -5.59 1.41 2.98
N ARG A 600 -5.68 0.08 3.10
CA ARG A 600 -6.31 -0.62 4.22
C ARG A 600 -5.53 -0.44 5.51
N HIS A 601 -4.20 -0.45 5.48
CA HIS A 601 -3.34 -0.13 6.63
C HIS A 601 -3.65 1.28 7.14
N HIS A 602 -3.72 2.26 6.24
CA HIS A 602 -4.05 3.64 6.59
C HIS A 602 -5.51 3.78 7.07
N LEU A 603 -6.46 3.17 6.38
CA LEU A 603 -7.85 3.09 6.82
C LEU A 603 -7.95 2.51 8.23
N ASN A 604 -7.29 1.38 8.49
CA ASN A 604 -7.38 0.69 9.76
C ASN A 604 -6.70 1.47 10.89
N MET A 605 -5.56 2.11 10.65
CA MET A 605 -4.91 2.92 11.68
C MET A 605 -5.68 4.18 12.02
N TYR A 606 -6.03 4.94 10.98
CA TYR A 606 -6.46 6.32 11.13
C TYR A 606 -7.97 6.47 11.19
N VAL A 607 -8.70 5.44 10.74
CA VAL A 607 -10.17 5.48 10.69
C VAL A 607 -10.76 4.42 11.62
N VAL A 608 -10.27 3.19 11.58
CA VAL A 608 -10.87 2.11 12.39
C VAL A 608 -10.37 2.13 13.82
N GLN A 609 -9.06 2.09 14.02
CA GLN A 609 -8.44 1.90 15.33
C GLN A 609 -8.12 3.21 16.04
N ASN A 610 -7.92 4.31 15.30
CA ASN A 610 -7.60 5.61 15.88
C ASN A 610 -6.36 5.51 16.79
N LYS A 611 -5.26 4.98 16.22
CA LYS A 611 -4.01 4.69 16.94
C LYS A 611 -2.83 5.44 16.35
N GLU A 612 -2.70 6.73 16.65
CA GLU A 612 -1.46 7.53 16.52
C GLU A 612 -1.67 8.91 17.16
N VAL A 613 -0.84 9.24 18.16
CA VAL A 613 -0.99 10.47 18.97
C VAL A 613 -0.09 11.60 18.43
N ASP A 614 1.08 11.24 17.90
CA ASP A 614 2.12 12.22 17.51
C ASP A 614 1.71 13.06 16.30
N MET A 615 0.97 12.46 15.37
CA MET A 615 0.66 13.13 14.11
C MET A 615 -0.69 13.86 14.11
N TYR A 616 -1.74 13.43 14.86
CA TYR A 616 -3.12 13.90 14.62
C TYR A 616 -4.16 13.91 15.76
N PRO A 617 -4.32 15.03 16.49
CA PRO A 617 -5.49 15.24 17.37
C PRO A 617 -6.80 15.66 16.67
N VAL A 618 -6.75 16.38 15.53
CA VAL A 618 -7.94 17.02 14.93
C VAL A 618 -8.72 16.09 14.00
N GLU A 619 -8.04 15.21 13.27
CA GLU A 619 -8.62 14.27 12.32
C GLU A 619 -9.47 13.21 13.04
N TYR A 620 -9.18 12.96 14.32
CA TYR A 620 -10.02 12.19 15.23
C TYR A 620 -11.33 12.91 15.49
N LEU A 621 -11.26 14.20 15.86
CA LEU A 621 -12.43 15.03 16.10
C LEU A 621 -13.28 15.17 14.83
N LEU A 622 -12.65 15.25 13.65
CA LEU A 622 -13.34 15.30 12.36
C LEU A 622 -14.20 14.06 12.12
N LEU A 623 -13.73 12.88 12.49
CA LEU A 623 -14.48 11.63 12.33
C LEU A 623 -15.46 11.35 13.49
N GLY A 624 -15.49 12.22 14.49
CA GLY A 624 -16.32 12.13 15.70
C GLY A 624 -15.50 11.73 16.92
N ARG A 625 -15.87 12.19 18.12
CA ARG A 625 -15.24 11.81 19.40
C ARG A 625 -16.32 11.40 20.41
N ASP A 626 -16.02 10.47 21.32
CA ASP A 626 -16.84 10.31 22.53
C ASP A 626 -16.45 11.40 23.56
N PRO A 627 -17.35 12.36 23.86
CA PRO A 627 -17.05 13.43 24.81
C PRO A 627 -16.88 12.93 26.26
N LYS A 628 -17.23 11.67 26.54
CA LYS A 628 -17.09 11.06 27.88
C LYS A 628 -15.74 10.42 28.12
N LEU A 629 -14.93 10.19 27.07
CA LEU A 629 -13.61 9.59 27.17
C LEU A 629 -12.55 10.68 27.18
N ASN A 630 -11.65 10.64 28.16
CA ASN A 630 -10.49 11.55 28.26
C ASN A 630 -9.39 11.18 27.26
N ASN A 631 -9.37 9.93 26.83
CA ASN A 631 -8.51 9.44 25.77
C ASN A 631 -9.26 9.67 24.45
N PHE A 632 -8.59 10.14 23.39
CA PHE A 632 -9.16 10.44 22.06
C PHE A 632 -9.73 9.20 21.34
N GLU A 633 -10.29 8.24 22.05
CA GLU A 633 -10.82 7.01 21.50
C GLU A 633 -12.15 7.27 20.79
N VAL A 634 -12.24 6.78 19.55
CA VAL A 634 -13.43 6.87 18.73
C VAL A 634 -13.71 5.47 18.21
N SER A 635 -14.81 4.85 18.63
CA SER A 635 -15.20 3.55 18.07
C SER A 635 -15.73 3.72 16.65
N MET A 636 -15.63 2.67 15.84
CA MET A 636 -16.24 2.65 14.50
C MET A 636 -17.75 2.91 14.58
N GLU A 637 -18.41 2.37 15.61
CA GLU A 637 -19.82 2.57 15.89
C GLU A 637 -20.14 4.04 16.14
N ALA A 638 -19.32 4.74 16.92
CA ALA A 638 -19.49 6.17 17.18
C ALA A 638 -19.38 6.98 15.88
N LYS A 639 -18.39 6.70 15.03
CA LYS A 639 -18.23 7.36 13.72
C LYS A 639 -19.45 7.15 12.84
N LEU A 640 -19.88 5.90 12.70
CA LEU A 640 -21.01 5.53 11.86
C LEU A 640 -22.34 6.08 12.39
N SER A 641 -22.49 6.25 13.70
CA SER A 641 -23.69 6.86 14.30
C SER A 641 -23.90 8.33 13.88
N THR A 642 -22.85 9.03 13.46
CA THR A 642 -22.96 10.41 12.93
C THR A 642 -23.52 10.46 11.52
N VAL A 643 -23.50 9.32 10.80
CA VAL A 643 -24.05 9.19 9.45
C VAL A 643 -25.53 8.87 9.57
N ILE A 644 -26.38 9.90 9.49
CA ILE A 644 -27.83 9.77 9.70
C ILE A 644 -28.68 10.04 8.45
N ASP A 645 -28.10 10.70 7.44
CA ASP A 645 -28.74 11.05 6.19
C ASP A 645 -27.71 11.15 5.04
N GLY A 646 -28.16 11.46 3.83
CA GLY A 646 -27.26 11.59 2.68
C GLY A 646 -26.22 12.71 2.83
N SER A 647 -26.56 13.82 3.49
CA SER A 647 -25.62 14.94 3.67
C SER A 647 -24.51 14.57 4.64
N ALA A 648 -24.85 13.87 5.73
CA ALA A 648 -23.89 13.30 6.66
C ALA A 648 -23.02 12.23 5.99
N LEU A 649 -23.60 11.38 5.13
CA LEU A 649 -22.86 10.39 4.34
C LEU A 649 -21.85 11.04 3.38
N ARG A 650 -22.25 12.13 2.70
CA ARG A 650 -21.36 12.93 1.83
C ARG A 650 -20.16 13.45 2.62
N LEU A 651 -20.40 14.08 3.77
CA LEU A 651 -19.33 14.57 4.64
C LEU A 651 -18.45 13.44 5.16
N PHE A 652 -19.04 12.30 5.52
CA PHE A 652 -18.30 11.13 5.98
C PHE A 652 -17.30 10.64 4.93
N PHE A 653 -17.74 10.43 3.68
CA PHE A 653 -16.82 10.02 2.62
C PHE A 653 -15.77 11.07 2.28
N TRP A 654 -16.14 12.36 2.33
CA TRP A 654 -15.18 13.45 2.12
C TRP A 654 -14.08 13.42 3.19
N LYS A 655 -14.44 13.36 4.47
CA LYS A 655 -13.48 13.26 5.58
C LYS A 655 -12.63 12.01 5.46
N LEU A 656 -13.27 10.86 5.23
CA LEU A 656 -12.61 9.56 5.08
C LEU A 656 -11.55 9.58 3.97
N HIS A 657 -11.92 10.07 2.79
CA HIS A 657 -11.05 10.15 1.63
C HIS A 657 -9.84 11.05 1.90
N ASN A 658 -10.04 12.19 2.57
CA ASN A 658 -8.95 13.10 2.96
C ASN A 658 -8.05 12.50 4.04
N THR A 659 -8.61 11.83 5.05
CA THR A 659 -7.82 11.16 6.11
C THR A 659 -6.90 10.10 5.51
N VAL A 660 -7.43 9.22 4.66
CA VAL A 660 -6.63 8.16 4.02
C VAL A 660 -5.59 8.77 3.08
N SER A 661 -5.99 9.67 2.16
CA SER A 661 -5.07 10.24 1.17
C SER A 661 -3.96 11.07 1.80
N SER A 662 -4.29 11.87 2.80
CA SER A 662 -3.32 12.72 3.48
C SER A 662 -2.34 11.92 4.32
N SER A 663 -2.80 10.80 4.91
CA SER A 663 -1.93 9.89 5.64
C SER A 663 -0.89 9.25 4.72
N ILE A 664 -1.32 8.78 3.55
CA ILE A 664 -0.45 8.26 2.51
C ILE A 664 0.56 9.32 2.06
N ALA A 665 0.09 10.54 1.82
CA ALA A 665 0.94 11.63 1.38
C ALA A 665 2.10 11.92 2.35
N ARG A 666 1.91 11.69 3.66
CA ARG A 666 2.91 12.02 4.67
C ARG A 666 3.84 10.87 5.03
N SER A 667 3.37 9.63 4.92
CA SER A 667 4.18 8.46 5.28
C SER A 667 5.06 7.96 4.15
N GLU A 668 4.81 8.40 2.91
CA GLU A 668 5.42 7.80 1.72
C GLU A 668 6.27 8.76 0.91
N GLU A 669 7.58 8.51 0.88
CA GLU A 669 8.50 9.27 0.04
C GLU A 669 8.16 9.21 -1.46
N TRP A 670 7.64 8.07 -1.95
CA TRP A 670 7.25 7.93 -3.36
C TRP A 670 6.08 8.84 -3.75
N TYR A 671 5.26 9.27 -2.79
CA TYR A 671 4.15 10.20 -3.07
C TYR A 671 4.67 11.56 -3.55
N HIS A 672 5.88 11.93 -3.16
CA HIS A 672 6.52 13.20 -3.47
C HIS A 672 7.52 13.14 -4.63
N LYS A 673 7.72 11.97 -5.26
CA LYS A 673 8.71 11.79 -6.34
C LYS A 673 8.30 12.41 -7.69
N ASP A 674 7.06 12.87 -7.83
CA ASP A 674 6.60 13.56 -9.05
C ASP A 674 6.85 15.07 -8.94
N GLU A 675 8.02 15.51 -9.39
CA GLU A 675 8.43 16.92 -9.40
C GLU A 675 7.80 17.74 -10.55
N LYS A 676 7.12 17.09 -11.52
CA LYS A 676 6.70 17.70 -12.79
C LYS A 676 5.20 17.91 -12.94
N ALA A 677 4.37 17.27 -12.13
CA ALA A 677 2.92 17.44 -12.25
C ALA A 677 2.39 18.67 -11.49
N PHE A 678 1.68 19.57 -12.19
CA PHE A 678 0.74 20.53 -11.57
C PHE A 678 -0.49 19.85 -10.91
N TYR A 679 -0.47 18.53 -10.80
CA TYR A 679 -1.50 17.71 -10.20
C TYR A 679 -0.86 16.78 -9.18
N THR A 680 -0.34 17.34 -8.10
CA THR A 680 0.11 16.53 -6.96
C THR A 680 -1.11 16.10 -6.18
N THR A 681 -1.73 15.02 -6.66
CA THR A 681 -2.57 14.13 -5.86
C THR A 681 -3.15 13.07 -6.78
N ARG A 682 -2.68 11.85 -6.61
CA ARG A 682 -3.15 10.63 -7.27
C ARG A 682 -4.66 10.33 -7.04
N TYR A 683 -5.36 11.12 -6.21
CA TYR A 683 -6.72 10.83 -5.73
C TYR A 683 -7.67 12.03 -5.60
N TRP A 684 -7.19 13.28 -5.53
CA TRP A 684 -8.03 14.46 -5.39
C TRP A 684 -7.22 15.73 -5.60
N PRO A 685 -7.48 16.61 -6.57
CA PRO A 685 -6.65 17.80 -6.80
C PRO A 685 -6.41 18.52 -5.47
N SER A 686 -5.16 18.53 -4.99
CA SER A 686 -4.87 19.26 -3.75
C SER A 686 -5.32 20.70 -3.94
N LEU A 687 -5.78 21.34 -2.87
CA LEU A 687 -6.18 22.73 -2.97
C LEU A 687 -5.04 23.60 -3.51
N ASP A 688 -3.80 23.29 -3.15
CA ASP A 688 -2.61 23.91 -3.72
C ASP A 688 -2.49 23.66 -5.22
N SER A 689 -2.82 22.47 -5.72
CA SER A 689 -2.92 22.18 -7.16
C SER A 689 -4.04 22.97 -7.84
N GLU A 690 -5.20 23.13 -7.20
CA GLU A 690 -6.34 23.90 -7.75
C GLU A 690 -6.05 25.40 -7.75
N LEU A 691 -5.39 25.92 -6.73
CA LEU A 691 -4.93 27.31 -6.63
C LEU A 691 -3.78 27.59 -7.60
N ALA A 692 -2.81 26.68 -7.71
CA ALA A 692 -1.74 26.76 -8.69
C ALA A 692 -2.30 26.74 -10.12
N ARG A 693 -3.29 25.88 -10.38
CA ARG A 693 -4.04 25.85 -11.65
C ARG A 693 -4.79 27.15 -11.88
N GLY A 694 -5.50 27.67 -10.89
CA GLY A 694 -6.18 28.96 -10.95
C GLY A 694 -5.22 30.13 -11.20
N LYS A 695 -4.01 30.11 -10.61
CA LYS A 695 -2.97 31.13 -10.85
C LYS A 695 -2.36 31.01 -12.25
N ALA A 696 -2.04 29.79 -12.70
CA ALA A 696 -1.39 29.52 -13.97
C ALA A 696 -2.31 29.71 -15.19
N LEU A 697 -3.55 29.24 -15.08
CA LEU A 697 -4.52 29.15 -16.20
C LEU A 697 -5.69 30.14 -16.07
N LYS A 698 -5.83 30.81 -14.92
CA LYS A 698 -6.90 31.79 -14.66
C LYS A 698 -8.28 31.20 -14.97
N HIS A 699 -9.11 31.92 -15.70
CA HIS A 699 -10.49 31.57 -16.06
C HIS A 699 -10.60 30.47 -17.13
N LEU A 700 -9.47 29.97 -17.66
CA LEU A 700 -9.48 28.98 -18.74
C LEU A 700 -9.74 27.54 -18.26
N SER A 701 -9.57 27.24 -16.96
CA SER A 701 -9.71 25.87 -16.44
C SER A 701 -10.64 25.73 -15.23
N ILE A 702 -10.80 26.76 -14.40
CA ILE A 702 -11.67 26.76 -13.20
C ILE A 702 -12.41 28.11 -13.14
N SER A 703 -13.70 28.09 -12.80
CA SER A 703 -14.45 29.33 -12.60
C SER A 703 -13.99 30.08 -11.35
N VAL A 704 -13.91 31.40 -11.44
CA VAL A 704 -13.54 32.27 -10.29
C VAL A 704 -14.48 32.04 -9.10
N GLU A 705 -15.77 31.81 -9.35
CA GLU A 705 -16.75 31.47 -8.34
C GLU A 705 -16.44 30.16 -7.60
N ARG A 706 -15.98 29.12 -8.31
CA ARG A 706 -15.52 27.87 -7.70
C ARG A 706 -14.28 28.09 -6.82
N LEU A 707 -13.34 28.94 -7.25
CA LEU A 707 -12.18 29.30 -6.41
C LEU A 707 -12.59 30.00 -5.12
N TYR A 708 -13.53 30.96 -5.17
CA TYR A 708 -14.04 31.63 -3.98
C TYR A 708 -14.78 30.67 -3.03
N ARG A 709 -15.56 29.74 -3.58
CA ARG A 709 -16.23 28.68 -2.81
C ARG A 709 -15.21 27.77 -2.12
N LEU A 710 -14.14 27.37 -2.80
CA LEU A 710 -13.04 26.60 -2.21
C LEU A 710 -12.26 27.40 -1.14
N TYR A 711 -12.08 28.71 -1.34
CA TYR A 711 -11.45 29.59 -0.35
C TYR A 711 -12.22 29.62 0.98
N GLY A 712 -13.54 29.44 0.96
CA GLY A 712 -14.34 29.31 2.17
C GLY A 712 -13.89 28.18 3.11
N ILE A 713 -13.33 27.11 2.54
CA ILE A 713 -12.83 25.93 3.29
C ILE A 713 -11.47 26.23 3.96
N LEU A 714 -10.65 27.10 3.37
CA LEU A 714 -9.28 27.38 3.85
C LEU A 714 -9.24 27.98 5.25
N LYS A 715 -10.13 28.93 5.51
CA LYS A 715 -10.14 29.66 6.77
C LYS A 715 -10.35 28.71 7.96
N PRO A 716 -11.42 27.89 8.01
CA PRO A 716 -11.59 26.92 9.08
C PRO A 716 -10.51 25.83 9.06
N ALA A 717 -10.02 25.38 7.90
CA ALA A 717 -8.92 24.42 7.83
C ALA A 717 -7.61 24.95 8.46
N SER A 718 -7.25 26.22 8.22
CA SER A 718 -6.05 26.83 8.81
C SER A 718 -6.18 27.00 10.33
N ARG A 719 -7.39 27.32 10.80
CA ARG A 719 -7.69 27.40 12.23
C ARG A 719 -7.54 26.04 12.90
N LEU A 720 -8.07 24.99 12.26
CA LEU A 720 -7.89 23.62 12.70
C LEU A 720 -6.42 23.18 12.72
N ALA A 721 -5.60 23.61 11.76
CA ALA A 721 -4.16 23.36 11.79
C ALA A 721 -3.49 24.03 13.01
N GLY A 722 -3.92 25.24 13.38
CA GLY A 722 -3.48 25.91 14.60
C GLY A 722 -3.93 25.18 15.88
N VAL A 723 -5.18 24.71 15.91
CA VAL A 723 -5.69 23.90 17.04
C VAL A 723 -4.94 22.58 17.16
N ARG A 724 -4.59 21.93 16.05
CA ARG A 724 -3.76 20.71 16.03
C ARG A 724 -2.42 20.91 16.72
N ALA A 725 -1.70 21.97 16.36
CA ALA A 725 -0.40 22.28 16.97
C ALA A 725 -0.52 22.59 18.49
N THR A 726 -1.63 23.22 18.90
CA THR A 726 -1.93 23.47 20.31
C THR A 726 -2.25 22.16 21.04
N LEU A 727 -3.12 21.32 20.47
CA LEU A 727 -3.50 20.02 21.04
C LEU A 727 -2.29 19.10 21.23
N GLN A 728 -1.36 19.04 20.28
CA GLN A 728 -0.12 18.26 20.40
C GLN A 728 0.70 18.69 21.63
N LYS A 729 0.94 19.99 21.79
CA LYS A 729 1.67 20.53 22.95
C LYS A 729 0.96 20.28 24.28
N LEU A 730 -0.37 20.27 24.29
CA LEU A 730 -1.15 20.02 25.51
C LEU A 730 -1.15 18.54 25.88
N LEU A 731 -1.22 17.65 24.88
CA LEU A 731 -1.07 16.21 25.04
C LEU A 731 0.29 15.84 25.62
N GLU A 732 1.38 16.40 25.07
CA GLU A 732 2.75 16.20 25.59
C GLU A 732 2.90 16.63 27.06
N LYS A 733 2.14 17.65 27.48
CA LYS A 733 2.15 18.17 28.85
C LYS A 733 1.19 17.46 29.80
N GLY A 734 0.29 16.62 29.28
CA GLY A 734 -0.80 16.03 30.06
C GLY A 734 -1.81 17.06 30.60
N ASP A 735 -2.00 18.20 29.93
CA ASP A 735 -2.92 19.27 30.37
C ASP A 735 -4.37 18.94 29.97
N GLU A 736 -5.06 18.17 30.81
CA GLU A 736 -6.43 17.72 30.56
C GLU A 736 -7.43 18.87 30.34
N THR A 737 -7.26 19.99 31.04
CA THR A 737 -8.18 21.13 30.93
C THR A 737 -7.97 21.85 29.61
N GLY A 738 -6.72 22.14 29.25
CA GLY A 738 -6.40 22.73 27.95
C GLY A 738 -6.80 21.83 26.79
N ILE A 739 -6.64 20.50 26.92
CA ILE A 739 -7.09 19.53 25.90
C ILE A 739 -8.60 19.65 25.68
N SER A 740 -9.39 19.71 26.74
CA SER A 740 -10.85 19.84 26.66
C SER A 740 -11.29 21.14 25.97
N GLU A 741 -10.66 22.27 26.33
CA GLU A 741 -10.92 23.58 25.70
C GLU A 741 -10.56 23.58 24.21
N ALA A 742 -9.39 23.03 23.86
CA ALA A 742 -8.94 22.94 22.48
C ALA A 742 -9.80 21.98 21.63
N CYS A 743 -10.35 20.91 22.23
CA CYS A 743 -11.31 20.04 21.55
C CYS A 743 -12.64 20.76 21.28
N THR A 744 -13.15 21.51 22.25
CA THR A 744 -14.36 22.33 22.07
C THR A 744 -14.17 23.34 20.93
N LEU A 745 -13.00 24.00 20.91
CA LEU A 745 -12.65 24.94 19.84
C LEU A 745 -12.54 24.26 18.47
N ALA A 746 -11.96 23.06 18.41
CA ALA A 746 -11.90 22.26 17.19
C ALA A 746 -13.29 21.89 16.69
N GLU A 747 -14.23 21.47 17.56
CA GLU A 747 -15.60 21.12 17.16
C GLU A 747 -16.31 22.28 16.45
N ASP A 748 -16.13 23.51 16.93
CA ASP A 748 -16.71 24.70 16.29
C ASP A 748 -16.10 24.97 14.91
N TYR A 749 -14.77 24.85 14.78
CA TYR A 749 -14.10 24.98 13.48
C TYR A 749 -14.41 23.83 12.51
N ILE A 750 -14.66 22.62 13.02
CA ILE A 750 -15.11 21.47 12.23
C ILE A 750 -16.49 21.76 11.65
N LYS A 751 -17.44 22.28 12.44
CA LYS A 751 -18.76 22.67 11.94
C LYS A 751 -18.66 23.77 10.87
N GLU A 752 -17.78 24.75 11.05
CA GLU A 752 -17.51 25.79 10.05
C GLU A 752 -16.92 25.19 8.76
N LEU A 753 -16.00 24.23 8.88
CA LEU A 753 -15.39 23.50 7.77
C LEU A 753 -16.42 22.68 6.99
N GLU A 754 -17.23 21.90 7.67
CA GLU A 754 -18.28 21.06 7.08
C GLU A 754 -19.31 21.89 6.34
N SER A 755 -19.76 22.99 6.96
CA SER A 755 -20.69 23.94 6.34
C SER A 755 -20.09 24.54 5.07
N SER A 756 -18.81 24.92 5.12
CA SER A 756 -18.08 25.45 3.98
C SER A 756 -17.86 24.40 2.88
N ALA A 757 -17.61 23.15 3.25
CA ALA A 757 -17.45 22.05 2.30
C ALA A 757 -18.76 21.76 1.54
N ILE A 758 -19.89 21.73 2.25
CA ILE A 758 -21.22 21.56 1.64
C ILE A 758 -21.55 22.76 0.73
N ALA A 759 -21.38 23.99 1.24
CA ALA A 759 -21.64 25.22 0.50
C ALA A 759 -20.73 25.35 -0.74
N GLY A 760 -19.55 24.75 -0.69
CA GLY A 760 -18.59 24.75 -1.79
C GLY A 760 -19.06 24.02 -3.04
N GLN A 761 -20.06 23.13 -2.93
CA GLN A 761 -20.68 22.35 -4.01
C GLN A 761 -19.73 21.52 -4.89
N PHE A 762 -18.44 21.45 -4.56
CA PHE A 762 -17.43 20.85 -5.41
C PHE A 762 -17.58 19.32 -5.52
N LEU A 763 -18.13 18.65 -4.48
CA LEU A 763 -18.42 17.21 -4.51
C LEU A 763 -19.60 16.94 -5.44
N GLN A 764 -20.66 17.73 -5.29
CA GLN A 764 -21.89 17.67 -6.08
C GLN A 764 -21.58 17.91 -7.56
N GLU A 765 -20.78 18.93 -7.87
CA GLU A 765 -20.35 19.25 -9.24
C GLU A 765 -19.44 18.19 -9.87
N THR A 766 -18.77 17.34 -9.07
CA THR A 766 -17.78 16.37 -9.57
C THR A 766 -18.32 14.95 -9.64
N TYR A 767 -19.26 14.61 -8.76
CA TYR A 767 -19.74 13.24 -8.53
C TYR A 767 -21.25 13.10 -8.63
N HIS A 768 -21.97 14.09 -9.17
CA HIS A 768 -23.39 13.89 -9.44
C HIS A 768 -23.57 12.72 -10.41
N PHE A 769 -24.62 11.93 -10.16
CA PHE A 769 -24.97 10.81 -11.01
C PHE A 769 -25.81 11.29 -12.18
N ASP A 770 -25.41 10.92 -13.40
CA ASP A 770 -26.21 11.15 -14.61
C ASP A 770 -26.39 9.82 -15.36
N PRO A 771 -27.61 9.26 -15.37
CA PRO A 771 -27.90 8.00 -16.03
C PRO A 771 -27.87 8.09 -17.57
N GLU A 772 -28.04 9.28 -18.15
CA GLU A 772 -28.11 9.48 -19.61
C GLU A 772 -26.73 9.49 -20.28
N ILE A 773 -25.67 9.50 -19.47
CA ILE A 773 -24.30 9.44 -19.96
C ILE A 773 -23.97 8.05 -20.49
N VAL A 774 -23.52 8.04 -21.73
CA VAL A 774 -22.91 6.88 -22.38
C VAL A 774 -21.40 7.16 -22.50
N ASP A 775 -20.59 6.46 -21.71
CA ASP A 775 -19.13 6.58 -21.81
C ASP A 775 -18.67 6.12 -23.19
N GLN A 776 -17.85 6.97 -23.82
CA GLN A 776 -17.18 6.61 -25.07
C GLN A 776 -15.90 5.84 -24.76
N THR A 777 -15.53 4.94 -25.68
CA THR A 777 -14.23 4.26 -25.65
C THR A 777 -13.12 5.33 -25.55
N PRO A 778 -12.26 5.32 -24.52
CA PRO A 778 -11.30 6.40 -24.34
C PRO A 778 -10.21 6.31 -25.41
N HIS A 779 -10.26 7.22 -26.39
CA HIS A 779 -9.24 7.36 -27.41
C HIS A 779 -8.40 8.60 -27.11
N PHE A 780 -7.07 8.43 -27.09
CA PHE A 780 -6.13 9.52 -26.91
C PHE A 780 -5.15 9.49 -28.07
N THR A 781 -5.18 10.54 -28.89
CA THR A 781 -4.09 10.86 -29.83
C THR A 781 -2.78 11.06 -29.06
N PRO A 782 -1.59 10.89 -29.69
CA PRO A 782 -0.32 11.19 -29.03
C PRO A 782 -0.29 12.59 -28.38
N GLU A 783 -0.93 13.57 -29.01
CA GLU A 783 -1.06 14.95 -28.53
C GLU A 783 -2.01 15.05 -27.31
N GLU A 784 -3.17 14.37 -27.34
CA GLU A 784 -4.06 14.27 -26.18
C GLU A 784 -3.44 13.46 -25.04
N GLU A 785 -2.53 12.54 -25.35
CA GLU A 785 -1.78 11.76 -24.36
C GLU A 785 -0.75 12.64 -23.66
N GLU A 786 -0.02 13.48 -24.39
CA GLU A 786 0.84 14.52 -23.81
C GLU A 786 0.02 15.51 -22.96
N PHE A 787 -1.13 15.95 -23.47
CA PHE A 787 -2.03 16.84 -22.74
C PHE A 787 -2.60 16.17 -21.49
N ALA A 788 -3.01 14.91 -21.56
CA ALA A 788 -3.46 14.10 -20.42
C ALA A 788 -2.38 13.94 -19.35
N ARG A 789 -1.10 13.92 -19.74
CA ARG A 789 0.06 13.84 -18.85
C ARG A 789 0.47 15.20 -18.27
N SER A 790 0.07 16.31 -18.89
CA SER A 790 0.42 17.69 -18.47
C SER A 790 -0.07 18.13 -17.07
N GLY A 791 -0.94 17.35 -16.42
CA GLY A 791 -1.59 17.75 -15.16
C GLY A 791 -2.77 18.71 -15.33
N VAL A 792 -2.93 19.33 -16.51
CA VAL A 792 -3.98 20.31 -16.81
C VAL A 792 -5.25 19.65 -17.37
N PHE A 793 -5.12 18.49 -18.02
CA PHE A 793 -6.25 17.73 -18.54
C PHE A 793 -7.28 17.41 -17.46
N VAL A 794 -8.51 17.84 -17.69
CA VAL A 794 -9.69 17.31 -17.03
C VAL A 794 -10.22 16.18 -17.88
N GLU A 795 -10.42 15.00 -17.28
CA GLU A 795 -11.14 13.90 -17.93
C GLU A 795 -12.58 14.36 -18.18
N VAL A 796 -12.88 14.66 -19.44
CA VAL A 796 -14.23 14.97 -19.92
C VAL A 796 -14.81 13.66 -20.47
N ILE A 797 -16.07 13.42 -20.13
CA ILE A 797 -16.89 12.27 -20.58
C ILE A 797 -17.01 12.21 -22.10
#